data_AF-A0A3M1J7T2-F1
#
_entry.id   AF-A0A3M1J7T2-F1
#
_cell.length_a   1.000
_cell.length_b   1.000
_cell.length_c   1.000
_cell.angle_alpha   90.00
_cell.angle_beta   90.00
_cell.angle_gamma   90.00
#
_symmetry.space_group_name_H-M   'P 1'
#
loop_
_entity.id
_entity.type
_entity.pdbx_description
1 polymer ?
#
loop_
_entity_poly.entity_id
_entity_poly.type
_entity_poly.pdbx_seq_one_letter_code
_entity_poly.pdbx_strand_id
1 'polypeptide(L)'
;MKSLLQDQEFQKHLASIAAAHKLPLAQVQAQAEKYWEEIYTEHKPLAQLLGIQGAQYILSRGYDRTIDVRHQEIRALSKLMQRHPVAFVMTHKTYIDMIVLGLVLLRHGLPLPYTFAGINMAFPGLAQLGKQTGVIFIRRSFRDNVVYKATLRHFIATVVQEKGHFMWALEGTRSRTGKLVWPKMGILKYIREAELHAKTEVKYVPVSVVYDLIPDVKEMTAEVRGKEKKAESLVWFLNYIRNLGNDYGRIALRFGEPVPVAATKRAYIPGQELVPSEQSVLPRFAFGLANGINKITPVTTVSLICTALLSKFAMRKTDLEHAVADLMYIIESHAPDALVDRGKPLGQSVQIGLNLLLRAGIIRQIGKGLHAKYGINAQEYLSATYYANMAAHHLYRRAFIELALVPLANQKHDQPRLRFWSTIMALRDLFKFEFFYPEKPVFSDKVEEDLAILSPRWRQLLQADGEEVMELLQQQELLVAPVVLLSYLEAYRVVARQLLLWEDDHEFDEQAFLDACMLTGEEMKWQGEIHRIESVSKPFLKNGLRLARNRKLLPGQRQDHRPAVHTFLEELERLSRHLHVLQELTLARDRRAAVPIPLERQIVPGSKTASITEEILQGEEGPHIAAFFDLDRTLIKGFSAKEFVQARILSGKMSAQEIIAQFAGALIYAMGNGNFAGLAAISARGIKDIDEQVFVQVGEEVYLKHLAETIYPEARALVAAHLAKGHTVAIVSAATPYQVNPIARDLGIEHVMCTRMEVKNGKFTGYIIEPACWGDGKAHAAHELEARLGLDLSKSYFYTDSAEDLPLLEIVGHPRPMNPDIKLSAIAFQRDWPIYRFNDETRPGITNLVRTALTAGSLIPAAVMGLRSAARTLSLDDGINAMIASVGDFGTAMAGIRLVVKGEENLWNSRPAVFLFNHQSSADLFIVAKLLRRDVTAVAKQELRKLPVLGQMMEVAGVVFLDRANREKAIAALQPAVETLRSGKSIA
;
A
#
# COMPACT_ATOMS: atom_id res chain seq x y z
N MET A 1 -36.64 -2.49 15.90
CA MET A 1 -36.21 -2.66 17.31
C MET A 1 -37.20 -3.47 18.15
N LYS A 2 -38.41 -2.97 18.47
CA LYS A 2 -39.38 -3.69 19.33
C LYS A 2 -39.82 -5.06 18.78
N SER A 3 -39.95 -5.19 17.46
CA SER A 3 -40.30 -6.46 16.79
C SER A 3 -39.22 -7.55 16.97
N LEU A 4 -37.93 -7.19 17.00
CA LEU A 4 -36.81 -8.14 17.11
C LEU A 4 -36.63 -8.66 18.54
N LEU A 5 -36.95 -7.82 19.54
CA LEU A 5 -37.00 -8.22 20.95
C LEU A 5 -38.19 -9.16 21.22
N GLN A 6 -39.27 -9.06 20.45
CA GLN A 6 -40.45 -9.92 20.55
C GLN A 6 -40.35 -11.23 19.75
N ASP A 7 -39.18 -11.51 19.15
CA ASP A 7 -38.95 -12.75 18.43
C ASP A 7 -39.26 -13.98 19.31
N GLN A 8 -40.05 -14.92 18.77
CA GLN A 8 -40.57 -16.04 19.55
C GLN A 8 -39.46 -16.99 20.01
N GLU A 9 -38.43 -17.23 19.19
CA GLU A 9 -37.32 -18.10 19.58
C GLU A 9 -36.45 -17.44 20.64
N PHE A 10 -36.18 -16.14 20.51
CA PHE A 10 -35.46 -15.38 21.53
C PHE A 10 -36.19 -15.37 22.86
N GLN A 11 -37.51 -15.13 22.87
CA GLN A 11 -38.31 -15.14 24.09
C GLN A 11 -38.35 -16.51 24.77
N LYS A 12 -38.42 -17.60 24.00
CA LYS A 12 -38.29 -18.97 24.54
C LYS A 12 -36.93 -19.22 25.18
N HIS A 13 -35.85 -18.73 24.58
CA HIS A 13 -34.50 -18.84 25.15
C HIS A 13 -34.35 -18.01 26.43
N LEU A 14 -34.93 -16.80 26.49
CA LEU A 14 -34.95 -16.02 27.73
C LEU A 14 -35.74 -16.73 28.83
N ALA A 15 -36.86 -17.38 28.50
CA ALA A 15 -37.62 -18.21 29.43
C ALA A 15 -36.83 -19.42 29.96
N SER A 16 -36.05 -20.10 29.11
CA SER A 16 -35.19 -21.20 29.57
C SER A 16 -34.07 -20.71 30.49
N ILE A 17 -33.49 -19.53 30.21
CA ILE A 17 -32.49 -18.91 31.09
C ILE A 17 -33.11 -18.53 32.44
N ALA A 18 -34.31 -17.93 32.42
CA ALA A 18 -35.05 -17.58 33.64
C ALA A 18 -35.31 -18.82 34.51
N ALA A 19 -35.76 -19.92 33.91
CA ALA A 19 -35.98 -21.18 34.60
C ALA A 19 -34.68 -21.79 35.18
N ALA A 20 -33.60 -21.85 34.38
CA ALA A 20 -32.32 -22.44 34.79
C ALA A 20 -31.64 -21.67 35.93
N HIS A 21 -31.78 -20.35 35.95
CA HIS A 21 -31.16 -19.47 36.96
C HIS A 21 -32.12 -19.08 38.09
N LYS A 22 -33.35 -19.61 38.11
CA LYS A 22 -34.41 -19.29 39.10
C LYS A 22 -34.68 -17.78 39.22
N LEU A 23 -34.70 -17.08 38.09
CA LEU A 23 -35.00 -15.65 38.01
C LEU A 23 -36.41 -15.43 37.41
N PRO A 24 -37.15 -14.39 37.81
CA PRO A 24 -38.38 -14.00 37.14
C PRO A 24 -38.14 -13.67 35.66
N LEU A 25 -38.98 -14.18 34.76
CA LEU A 25 -38.86 -13.92 33.31
C LEU A 25 -38.84 -12.41 32.99
N ALA A 26 -39.69 -11.62 33.66
CA ALA A 26 -39.72 -10.17 33.49
C ALA A 26 -38.37 -9.50 33.80
N GLN A 27 -37.64 -10.00 34.81
CA GLN A 27 -36.31 -9.49 35.14
C GLN A 27 -35.30 -9.81 34.04
N VAL A 28 -35.34 -11.03 33.50
CA VAL A 28 -34.46 -11.46 32.40
C VAL A 28 -34.76 -10.70 31.11
N GLN A 29 -36.04 -10.46 30.81
CA GLN A 29 -36.48 -9.65 29.67
C GLN A 29 -36.01 -8.19 29.79
N ALA A 30 -36.17 -7.56 30.96
CA ALA A 30 -35.70 -6.20 31.20
C ALA A 30 -34.16 -6.09 31.08
N GLN A 31 -33.42 -7.09 31.54
CA GLN A 31 -31.97 -7.16 31.33
C GLN A 31 -31.63 -7.30 29.84
N ALA A 32 -32.34 -8.17 29.12
CA ALA A 32 -32.13 -8.37 27.68
C ALA A 32 -32.40 -7.09 26.87
N GLU A 33 -33.45 -6.34 27.21
CA GLU A 33 -33.77 -5.04 26.57
C GLU A 33 -32.65 -4.02 26.81
N LYS A 34 -32.16 -3.89 28.04
CA LYS A 34 -31.03 -3.01 28.36
C LYS A 34 -29.77 -3.41 27.59
N TYR A 35 -29.47 -4.70 27.49
CA TYR A 35 -28.31 -5.18 26.73
C TYR A 35 -28.51 -5.01 25.21
N TRP A 36 -29.75 -5.09 24.73
CA TRP A 36 -30.07 -4.83 23.33
C TRP A 36 -29.78 -3.38 22.98
N GLU A 37 -30.23 -2.41 23.78
CA GLU A 37 -29.90 -0.99 23.59
C GLU A 37 -28.39 -0.73 23.60
N GLU A 38 -27.64 -1.46 24.42
CA GLU A 38 -26.18 -1.38 24.50
C GLU A 38 -25.52 -1.78 23.17
N ILE A 39 -25.92 -2.93 22.59
CA ILE A 39 -25.28 -3.52 21.40
C ILE A 39 -25.89 -3.09 20.06
N TYR A 40 -27.15 -2.63 20.06
CA TYR A 40 -27.89 -2.30 18.84
C TYR A 40 -27.19 -1.22 18.04
N THR A 41 -27.12 -1.45 16.74
CA THR A 41 -26.43 -0.60 15.77
C THR A 41 -27.08 -0.76 14.40
N GLU A 42 -27.04 0.29 13.59
CA GLU A 42 -27.66 0.35 12.28
C GLU A 42 -26.86 1.28 11.35
N HIS A 43 -27.01 1.11 10.06
CA HIS A 43 -26.35 1.96 9.07
C HIS A 43 -27.28 3.10 8.63
N LYS A 44 -26.99 4.34 9.04
CA LYS A 44 -27.69 5.54 8.57
C LYS A 44 -26.91 6.26 7.46
N PRO A 45 -27.55 6.63 6.33
CA PRO A 45 -26.87 7.28 5.21
C PRO A 45 -26.10 8.56 5.58
N LEU A 46 -26.70 9.45 6.38
CA LEU A 46 -26.04 10.70 6.81
C LEU A 46 -24.83 10.42 7.72
N ALA A 47 -24.97 9.48 8.65
CA ALA A 47 -23.88 9.09 9.54
C ALA A 47 -22.72 8.44 8.77
N GLN A 48 -23.03 7.63 7.75
CA GLN A 48 -22.01 7.06 6.85
C GLN A 48 -21.26 8.15 6.08
N LEU A 49 -21.96 9.14 5.51
CA LEU A 49 -21.33 10.26 4.80
C LEU A 49 -20.36 11.03 5.71
N LEU A 50 -20.81 11.39 6.92
CA LEU A 50 -19.99 12.07 7.92
C LEU A 50 -18.80 11.19 8.36
N GLY A 51 -19.05 9.89 8.56
CA GLY A 51 -18.02 8.91 8.88
C GLY A 51 -16.94 8.80 7.80
N ILE A 52 -17.32 8.82 6.52
CA ILE A 52 -16.39 8.82 5.39
C ILE A 52 -15.53 10.07 5.39
N GLN A 53 -16.12 11.25 5.57
CA GLN A 53 -15.36 12.50 5.62
C GLN A 53 -14.38 12.52 6.79
N GLY A 54 -14.81 12.06 7.96
CA GLY A 54 -13.93 11.91 9.13
C GLY A 54 -12.78 10.93 8.88
N ALA A 55 -13.08 9.76 8.30
CA ALA A 55 -12.08 8.75 7.95
C ALA A 55 -11.04 9.30 6.96
N GLN A 56 -11.50 9.99 5.90
CA GLN A 56 -10.61 10.61 4.92
C GLN A 56 -9.73 11.69 5.54
N TYR A 57 -10.30 12.53 6.41
CA TYR A 57 -9.55 13.54 7.14
C TYR A 57 -8.43 12.91 7.98
N ILE A 58 -8.77 11.93 8.83
CA ILE A 58 -7.82 11.24 9.70
C ILE A 58 -6.67 10.63 8.89
N LEU A 59 -6.97 9.91 7.81
CA LEU A 59 -5.92 9.27 7.00
C LEU A 59 -5.07 10.29 6.24
N SER A 60 -5.70 11.33 5.67
CA SER A 60 -4.99 12.37 4.91
C SER A 60 -4.02 13.22 5.74
N ARG A 61 -4.09 13.10 7.08
CA ARG A 61 -3.18 13.73 8.03
C ARG A 61 -1.92 12.92 8.27
N GLY A 62 -1.96 11.59 8.09
CA GLY A 62 -0.90 10.68 8.50
C GLY A 62 -0.19 9.99 7.33
N TYR A 63 -0.94 9.71 6.27
CA TYR A 63 -0.58 8.77 5.23
C TYR A 63 -0.89 9.32 3.83
N ASP A 64 -0.29 8.69 2.83
CA ASP A 64 -0.60 8.95 1.43
C ASP A 64 -2.10 8.78 1.17
N ARG A 65 -2.64 9.63 0.29
CA ARG A 65 -4.09 9.64 -0.01
C ARG A 65 -4.54 8.36 -0.71
N THR A 66 -3.61 7.71 -1.40
CA THR A 66 -3.77 6.44 -2.09
C THR A 66 -3.46 5.30 -1.14
N ILE A 67 -4.42 4.39 -0.99
CA ILE A 67 -4.22 3.13 -0.29
C ILE A 67 -3.93 2.10 -1.36
N ASP A 68 -2.83 1.37 -1.23
CA ASP A 68 -2.43 0.33 -2.17
C ASP A 68 -3.35 -0.89 -2.01
N VAL A 69 -4.18 -1.16 -3.01
CA VAL A 69 -5.17 -2.24 -3.02
C VAL A 69 -5.20 -2.89 -4.40
N ARG A 70 -5.34 -4.22 -4.46
CA ARG A 70 -5.42 -4.92 -5.73
C ARG A 70 -6.83 -4.89 -6.30
N HIS A 71 -6.99 -4.36 -7.52
CA HIS A 71 -8.29 -4.27 -8.19
C HIS A 71 -8.95 -5.65 -8.44
N GLN A 72 -8.15 -6.69 -8.69
CA GLN A 72 -8.67 -8.06 -8.88
C GLN A 72 -9.34 -8.60 -7.61
N GLU A 73 -8.73 -8.35 -6.44
CA GLU A 73 -9.28 -8.73 -5.14
C GLU A 73 -10.61 -8.01 -4.86
N ILE A 74 -10.68 -6.70 -5.14
CA ILE A 74 -11.92 -5.91 -4.99
C ILE A 74 -13.04 -6.44 -5.88
N ARG A 75 -12.73 -6.82 -7.13
CA ARG A 75 -13.72 -7.43 -8.04
C ARG A 75 -14.22 -8.78 -7.52
N ALA A 76 -13.31 -9.63 -7.02
CA ALA A 76 -13.68 -10.91 -6.41
C ALA A 76 -14.56 -10.71 -5.17
N LEU A 77 -14.19 -9.76 -4.31
CA LEU A 77 -14.93 -9.40 -3.12
C LEU A 77 -16.33 -8.88 -3.44
N SER A 78 -16.47 -8.01 -4.45
CA SER A 78 -17.76 -7.50 -4.91
C SER A 78 -18.72 -8.64 -5.29
N LYS A 79 -18.24 -9.62 -6.06
CA LYS A 79 -19.02 -10.80 -6.44
C LYS A 79 -19.42 -11.65 -5.23
N LEU A 80 -18.53 -11.78 -4.25
CA LEU A 80 -18.77 -12.55 -3.03
C LEU A 80 -19.86 -11.90 -2.16
N MET A 81 -19.73 -10.59 -1.92
CA MET A 81 -20.64 -9.81 -1.06
C MET A 81 -22.06 -9.70 -1.63
N GLN A 82 -22.24 -9.82 -2.96
CA GLN A 82 -23.56 -9.87 -3.59
C GLN A 82 -24.34 -11.15 -3.25
N ARG A 83 -23.64 -12.24 -2.92
CA ARG A 83 -24.25 -13.57 -2.74
C ARG A 83 -24.30 -14.00 -1.27
N HIS A 84 -23.31 -13.61 -0.48
CA HIS A 84 -23.13 -14.08 0.89
C HIS A 84 -22.83 -12.92 1.85
N PRO A 85 -23.28 -13.00 3.12
CA PRO A 85 -22.67 -12.23 4.19
C PRO A 85 -21.17 -12.55 4.27
N VAL A 86 -20.37 -11.52 4.55
CA VAL A 86 -18.90 -11.62 4.56
C VAL A 86 -18.37 -11.16 5.91
N ALA A 87 -17.51 -11.97 6.50
CA ALA A 87 -16.78 -11.69 7.73
C ALA A 87 -15.32 -11.38 7.39
N PHE A 88 -14.94 -10.10 7.43
CA PHE A 88 -13.56 -9.64 7.27
C PHE A 88 -12.78 -9.87 8.57
N VAL A 89 -11.83 -10.79 8.50
CA VAL A 89 -10.99 -11.20 9.63
C VAL A 89 -9.61 -10.61 9.43
N MET A 90 -9.24 -9.64 10.27
CA MET A 90 -8.04 -8.83 10.02
C MET A 90 -7.00 -8.83 11.13
N THR A 91 -5.79 -8.39 10.77
CA THR A 91 -4.72 -8.02 11.72
C THR A 91 -5.09 -6.78 12.52
N HIS A 92 -4.52 -6.63 13.73
CA HIS A 92 -4.64 -5.38 14.49
C HIS A 92 -3.27 -4.74 14.72
N LYS A 93 -2.94 -3.71 13.93
CA LYS A 93 -1.68 -2.98 13.98
C LYS A 93 -1.85 -1.60 14.61
N THR A 94 -2.95 -0.90 14.32
CA THR A 94 -3.22 0.45 14.85
C THR A 94 -4.73 0.72 15.00
N TYR A 95 -5.10 1.82 15.65
CA TYR A 95 -6.51 2.20 15.84
C TYR A 95 -7.24 2.51 14.53
N ILE A 96 -6.50 2.85 13.47
CA ILE A 96 -7.08 3.23 12.18
C ILE A 96 -7.32 2.03 11.25
N ASP A 97 -6.97 0.80 11.63
CA ASP A 97 -7.09 -0.39 10.77
C ASP A 97 -8.53 -0.57 10.22
N MET A 98 -9.52 -0.50 11.11
CA MET A 98 -10.95 -0.64 10.75
C MET A 98 -11.42 0.51 9.86
N ILE A 99 -10.88 1.71 10.09
CA ILE A 99 -11.19 2.92 9.32
C ILE A 99 -10.64 2.77 7.89
N VAL A 100 -9.41 2.26 7.74
CA VAL A 100 -8.78 1.97 6.44
C VAL A 100 -9.63 0.97 5.64
N LEU A 101 -9.97 -0.17 6.25
CA LEU A 101 -10.79 -1.18 5.58
C LEU A 101 -12.15 -0.62 5.16
N GLY A 102 -12.87 0.04 6.09
CA GLY A 102 -14.17 0.65 5.80
C GLY A 102 -14.10 1.69 4.67
N LEU A 103 -13.07 2.53 4.67
CA LEU A 103 -12.88 3.54 3.62
C LEU A 103 -12.58 2.92 2.26
N VAL A 104 -11.74 1.87 2.20
CA VAL A 104 -11.44 1.15 0.95
C VAL A 104 -12.71 0.54 0.37
N LEU A 105 -13.50 -0.17 1.19
CA LEU A 105 -14.76 -0.77 0.75
C LEU A 105 -15.70 0.30 0.17
N LEU A 106 -15.88 1.41 0.87
CA LEU A 106 -16.76 2.49 0.43
C LEU A 106 -16.26 3.20 -0.84
N ARG A 107 -14.95 3.45 -0.96
CA ARG A 107 -14.34 4.03 -2.19
C ARG A 107 -14.57 3.16 -3.43
N HIS A 108 -14.74 1.85 -3.24
CA HIS A 108 -15.02 0.89 -4.31
C HIS A 108 -16.51 0.52 -4.43
N GLY A 109 -17.40 1.26 -3.75
CA GLY A 109 -18.86 1.04 -3.84
C GLY A 109 -19.33 -0.26 -3.17
N LEU A 110 -18.57 -0.79 -2.23
CA LEU A 110 -18.93 -1.95 -1.42
C LEU A 110 -19.60 -1.52 -0.11
N PRO A 111 -20.57 -2.30 0.41
CA PRO A 111 -21.28 -1.95 1.63
C PRO A 111 -20.35 -2.00 2.85
N LEU A 112 -20.60 -1.12 3.83
CA LEU A 112 -19.82 -1.04 5.05
C LEU A 112 -20.15 -2.24 5.98
N PRO A 113 -19.16 -2.92 6.57
CA PRO A 113 -19.41 -3.98 7.55
C PRO A 113 -19.73 -3.45 8.95
N TYR A 114 -20.48 -4.24 9.72
CA TYR A 114 -20.63 -4.07 11.15
C TYR A 114 -19.30 -4.34 11.86
N THR A 115 -18.88 -3.42 12.73
CA THR A 115 -17.55 -3.44 13.35
C THR A 115 -17.63 -3.77 14.83
N PHE A 116 -16.93 -4.80 15.29
CA PHE A 116 -16.86 -5.08 16.74
C PHE A 116 -15.80 -4.20 17.41
N ALA A 117 -16.22 -3.44 18.43
CA ALA A 117 -15.36 -2.52 19.17
C ALA A 117 -15.56 -2.66 20.69
N GLY A 118 -14.51 -2.46 21.49
CA GLY A 118 -14.64 -2.47 22.95
C GLY A 118 -15.48 -1.29 23.46
N ILE A 119 -16.36 -1.54 24.42
CA ILE A 119 -17.23 -0.51 25.02
C ILE A 119 -16.45 0.64 25.69
N ASN A 120 -15.17 0.43 26.03
CA ASN A 120 -14.28 1.48 26.53
C ASN A 120 -13.99 2.60 25.50
N MET A 121 -14.35 2.40 24.23
CA MET A 121 -14.23 3.41 23.17
C MET A 121 -15.58 4.08 22.85
N ALA A 122 -16.64 3.77 23.59
CA ALA A 122 -17.97 4.34 23.42
C ALA A 122 -18.10 5.71 24.12
N PHE A 123 -17.42 6.74 23.60
CA PHE A 123 -17.51 8.09 24.15
C PHE A 123 -18.87 8.74 23.84
N PRO A 124 -19.45 9.57 24.73
CA PRO A 124 -20.71 10.28 24.44
C PRO A 124 -20.66 11.06 23.11
N GLY A 125 -21.74 11.01 22.33
CA GLY A 125 -21.80 11.59 20.97
C GLY A 125 -21.15 10.70 19.90
N LEU A 126 -19.86 10.37 20.05
CA LEU A 126 -19.16 9.47 19.11
C LEU A 126 -19.71 8.04 19.13
N ALA A 127 -20.15 7.55 20.28
CA ALA A 127 -20.79 6.25 20.41
C ALA A 127 -22.10 6.19 19.61
N GLN A 128 -22.88 7.29 19.61
CA GLN A 128 -24.11 7.37 18.84
C GLN A 128 -23.82 7.41 17.34
N LEU A 129 -22.81 8.19 16.93
CA LEU A 129 -22.36 8.20 15.54
C LEU A 129 -21.85 6.81 15.12
N GLY A 130 -21.05 6.16 15.97
CA GLY A 130 -20.54 4.79 15.76
C GLY A 130 -21.68 3.77 15.63
N LYS A 131 -22.68 3.81 16.50
CA LYS A 131 -23.88 2.98 16.40
C LYS A 131 -24.70 3.25 15.13
N GLN A 132 -24.60 4.45 14.56
CA GLN A 132 -25.27 4.81 13.30
C GLN A 132 -24.41 4.52 12.06
N THR A 133 -23.15 4.13 12.26
CA THR A 133 -22.25 3.65 11.20
C THR A 133 -22.01 2.15 11.26
N GLY A 134 -22.69 1.40 12.15
CA GLY A 134 -22.59 -0.05 12.25
C GLY A 134 -21.58 -0.57 13.29
N VAL A 135 -21.07 0.26 14.19
CA VAL A 135 -20.18 -0.20 15.27
C VAL A 135 -21.00 -0.90 16.37
N ILE A 136 -20.63 -2.14 16.68
CA ILE A 136 -21.15 -2.98 17.76
C ILE A 136 -20.21 -2.86 18.96
N PHE A 137 -20.65 -2.14 20.01
CA PHE A 137 -19.87 -2.00 21.23
C PHE A 137 -20.05 -3.22 22.14
N ILE A 138 -18.97 -3.93 22.41
CA ILE A 138 -18.95 -5.15 23.24
C ILE A 138 -18.17 -4.97 24.53
N ARG A 139 -18.63 -5.62 25.60
CA ARG A 139 -17.93 -5.63 26.89
C ARG A 139 -16.63 -6.44 26.81
N ARG A 140 -15.59 -6.04 27.57
CA ARG A 140 -14.30 -6.76 27.62
C ARG A 140 -14.39 -8.15 28.26
N SER A 141 -15.29 -8.33 29.23
CA SER A 141 -15.59 -9.62 29.86
C SER A 141 -17.08 -9.71 30.20
N PHE A 142 -17.67 -10.85 29.87
CA PHE A 142 -19.08 -11.17 30.15
C PHE A 142 -19.27 -12.70 30.22
N ARG A 143 -18.25 -13.41 30.73
CA ARG A 143 -18.22 -14.88 30.75
C ARG A 143 -19.38 -15.47 31.55
N ASP A 144 -19.80 -14.82 32.62
CA ASP A 144 -20.84 -15.37 33.50
C ASP A 144 -22.22 -14.74 33.24
N ASN A 145 -22.29 -13.73 32.36
CA ASN A 145 -23.54 -13.06 32.01
C ASN A 145 -24.26 -13.79 30.87
N VAL A 146 -25.04 -14.79 31.24
CA VAL A 146 -25.81 -15.64 30.29
C VAL A 146 -26.82 -14.85 29.45
N VAL A 147 -27.46 -13.83 30.03
CA VAL A 147 -28.47 -13.00 29.35
C VAL A 147 -27.80 -12.15 28.27
N TYR A 148 -26.69 -11.49 28.59
CA TYR A 148 -25.92 -10.71 27.60
C TYR A 148 -25.44 -11.57 26.43
N LYS A 149 -24.96 -12.80 26.69
CA LYS A 149 -24.57 -13.73 25.62
C LYS A 149 -25.74 -14.10 24.72
N ALA A 150 -26.92 -14.35 25.31
CA ALA A 150 -28.12 -14.68 24.54
C ALA A 150 -28.55 -13.50 23.67
N THR A 151 -28.59 -12.29 24.21
CA THR A 151 -28.90 -11.06 23.47
C THR A 151 -27.92 -10.81 22.33
N LEU A 152 -26.60 -10.92 22.59
CA LEU A 152 -25.57 -10.74 21.56
C LEU A 152 -25.69 -11.78 20.45
N ARG A 153 -25.92 -13.05 20.80
CA ARG A 153 -26.10 -14.13 19.81
C ARG A 153 -27.31 -13.86 18.92
N HIS A 154 -28.45 -13.47 19.51
CA HIS A 154 -29.66 -13.15 18.77
C HIS A 154 -29.46 -11.95 17.82
N PHE A 155 -28.78 -10.91 18.29
CA PHE A 155 -28.45 -9.75 17.46
C PHE A 155 -27.57 -10.13 16.26
N ILE A 156 -26.49 -10.90 16.47
CA ILE A 156 -25.62 -11.35 15.38
C ILE A 156 -26.39 -12.25 14.39
N ALA A 157 -27.25 -13.15 14.89
CA ALA A 157 -28.11 -13.98 14.04
C ALA A 157 -29.04 -13.15 13.15
N THR A 158 -29.64 -12.09 13.71
CA THR A 158 -30.47 -11.14 12.95
C THR A 158 -29.66 -10.48 11.82
N VAL A 159 -28.46 -9.96 12.14
CA VAL A 159 -27.60 -9.31 11.14
C VAL A 159 -27.17 -10.30 10.04
N VAL A 160 -26.89 -11.56 10.38
CA VAL A 160 -26.57 -12.62 9.40
C VAL A 160 -27.77 -12.91 8.48
N GLN A 161 -28.99 -12.98 9.02
CA GLN A 161 -30.21 -13.18 8.24
C GLN A 161 -30.47 -12.03 7.26
N GLU A 162 -30.16 -10.80 7.67
CA GLU A 162 -30.23 -9.59 6.84
C GLU A 162 -29.06 -9.48 5.83
N LYS A 163 -28.20 -10.51 5.75
CA LYS A 163 -26.99 -10.57 4.92
C LYS A 163 -25.97 -9.46 5.22
N GLY A 164 -25.95 -8.96 6.46
CA GLY A 164 -24.97 -7.99 6.93
C GLY A 164 -23.54 -8.54 6.92
N HIS A 165 -22.58 -7.66 6.66
CA HIS A 165 -21.14 -8.00 6.67
C HIS A 165 -20.54 -7.66 8.03
N PHE A 166 -19.47 -8.33 8.43
CA PHE A 166 -18.78 -8.09 9.71
C PHE A 166 -17.31 -7.78 9.49
N MET A 167 -16.70 -6.97 10.35
CA MET A 167 -15.25 -6.82 10.44
C MET A 167 -14.75 -6.78 11.88
N TRP A 168 -13.65 -7.49 12.16
CA TRP A 168 -12.96 -7.41 13.46
C TRP A 168 -11.52 -7.89 13.39
N ALA A 169 -10.76 -7.49 14.40
CA ALA A 169 -9.40 -7.93 14.65
C ALA A 169 -9.38 -9.34 15.26
N LEU A 170 -8.81 -10.33 14.58
CA LEU A 170 -8.75 -11.72 15.05
C LEU A 170 -8.07 -11.86 16.43
N GLU A 171 -7.10 -10.98 16.70
CA GLU A 171 -6.26 -10.95 17.90
C GLU A 171 -6.99 -10.36 19.13
N GLY A 172 -7.99 -9.52 18.91
CA GLY A 172 -8.67 -8.72 19.93
C GLY A 172 -7.87 -7.55 20.52
N THR A 173 -6.55 -7.47 20.28
CA THR A 173 -5.68 -6.37 20.74
C THR A 173 -4.59 -6.08 19.71
N ARG A 174 -4.08 -4.84 19.64
CA ARG A 174 -2.96 -4.47 18.76
C ARG A 174 -1.71 -5.32 19.04
N SER A 175 -0.97 -5.70 18.00
CA SER A 175 0.32 -6.37 18.19
C SER A 175 1.38 -5.40 18.71
N ARG A 176 2.12 -5.80 19.76
CA ARG A 176 3.27 -5.05 20.31
C ARG A 176 4.61 -5.44 19.69
N THR A 177 4.65 -6.52 18.91
CA THR A 177 5.88 -7.08 18.35
C THR A 177 5.94 -6.98 16.83
N GLY A 178 4.90 -6.46 16.18
CA GLY A 178 4.77 -6.42 14.72
C GLY A 178 4.23 -7.71 14.11
N LYS A 179 4.26 -8.84 14.84
CA LYS A 179 3.73 -10.14 14.39
C LYS A 179 2.25 -10.31 14.64
N LEU A 180 1.64 -11.31 14.00
CA LEU A 180 0.27 -11.72 14.30
C LEU A 180 0.20 -12.34 15.70
N VAL A 181 -0.79 -11.95 16.51
CA VAL A 181 -1.04 -12.48 17.85
C VAL A 181 -2.02 -13.66 17.79
N TRP A 182 -2.00 -14.50 18.82
CA TRP A 182 -2.88 -15.66 18.93
C TRP A 182 -4.37 -15.28 18.85
N PRO A 183 -5.16 -15.96 17.98
CA PRO A 183 -6.58 -15.67 17.78
C PRO A 183 -7.44 -15.74 19.05
N LYS A 184 -8.41 -14.84 19.17
CA LYS A 184 -9.47 -14.90 20.18
C LYS A 184 -10.73 -15.52 19.56
N MET A 185 -11.20 -16.62 20.14
CA MET A 185 -12.31 -17.40 19.59
C MET A 185 -13.69 -16.78 19.82
N GLY A 186 -13.82 -15.76 20.66
CA GLY A 186 -15.12 -15.24 21.13
C GLY A 186 -16.06 -14.82 20.00
N ILE A 187 -15.69 -13.78 19.24
CA ILE A 187 -16.52 -13.25 18.14
C ILE A 187 -16.73 -14.32 17.06
N LEU A 188 -15.65 -15.03 16.70
CA LEU A 188 -15.69 -16.11 15.71
C LEU A 188 -16.73 -17.19 16.08
N LYS A 189 -16.78 -17.58 17.36
CA LYS A 189 -17.77 -18.51 17.90
C LYS A 189 -19.20 -17.98 17.70
N TYR A 190 -19.47 -16.73 18.06
CA TYR A 190 -20.82 -16.18 17.96
C TYR A 190 -21.31 -16.07 16.51
N ILE A 191 -20.45 -15.64 15.57
CA ILE A 191 -20.82 -15.60 14.16
C ILE A 191 -21.10 -17.01 13.62
N ARG A 192 -20.32 -18.01 14.05
CA ARG A 192 -20.55 -19.40 13.63
C ARG A 192 -21.85 -19.99 14.20
N GLU A 193 -22.14 -19.72 15.47
CA GLU A 193 -23.43 -20.11 16.08
C GLU A 193 -24.60 -19.43 15.38
N ALA A 194 -24.45 -18.15 15.02
CA ALA A 194 -25.44 -17.39 14.26
C ALA A 194 -25.65 -17.93 12.84
N GLU A 195 -24.59 -18.32 12.13
CA GLU A 195 -24.68 -18.97 10.82
C GLU A 195 -25.49 -20.27 10.86
N LEU A 196 -25.26 -21.11 11.88
CA LEU A 196 -25.99 -22.36 12.07
C LEU A 196 -27.47 -22.13 12.39
N HIS A 197 -27.75 -21.11 13.21
CA HIS A 197 -29.12 -20.73 13.57
C HIS A 197 -29.89 -20.09 12.40
N ALA A 198 -29.24 -19.17 11.68
CA ALA A 198 -29.81 -18.46 10.53
C ALA A 198 -29.84 -19.29 9.23
N LYS A 199 -29.23 -20.48 9.21
CA LYS A 199 -29.05 -21.33 8.01
C LYS A 199 -28.49 -20.57 6.80
N THR A 200 -27.65 -19.56 7.06
CA THR A 200 -27.12 -18.65 6.05
C THR A 200 -25.60 -18.69 6.11
N GLU A 201 -24.97 -19.19 5.05
CA GLU A 201 -23.52 -19.36 5.00
C GLU A 201 -22.77 -18.02 5.02
N VAL A 202 -21.84 -17.85 5.96
CA VAL A 202 -20.98 -16.66 6.07
C VAL A 202 -19.60 -16.96 5.49
N LYS A 203 -19.10 -16.08 4.62
CA LYS A 203 -17.76 -16.23 4.02
C LYS A 203 -16.73 -15.45 4.84
N TYR A 204 -15.72 -16.14 5.36
CA TYR A 204 -14.68 -15.55 6.21
C TYR A 204 -13.45 -15.18 5.37
N VAL A 205 -13.25 -13.89 5.15
CA VAL A 205 -12.21 -13.33 4.28
C VAL A 205 -11.04 -12.84 5.15
N PRO A 206 -9.84 -13.45 5.03
CA PRO A 206 -8.62 -12.91 5.62
C PRO A 206 -8.31 -11.52 5.04
N VAL A 207 -7.98 -10.56 5.90
CA VAL A 207 -7.56 -9.22 5.49
C VAL A 207 -6.26 -8.86 6.18
N SER A 208 -5.29 -8.38 5.42
CA SER A 208 -4.04 -7.86 5.97
C SER A 208 -3.90 -6.37 5.67
N VAL A 209 -3.62 -5.58 6.71
CA VAL A 209 -3.29 -4.16 6.60
C VAL A 209 -1.84 -3.98 7.02
N VAL A 210 -1.07 -3.31 6.17
CA VAL A 210 0.34 -3.03 6.39
C VAL A 210 0.61 -1.55 6.13
N TYR A 211 1.52 -0.98 6.90
CA TYR A 211 1.89 0.42 6.87
C TYR A 211 3.40 0.54 6.70
N ASP A 212 3.87 1.57 5.99
CA ASP A 212 5.31 1.88 5.98
C ASP A 212 5.79 2.23 7.40
N LEU A 213 5.10 3.15 8.09
CA LEU A 213 5.29 3.44 9.50
C LEU A 213 3.97 3.52 10.26
N ILE A 214 4.00 3.26 11.57
CA ILE A 214 2.84 3.31 12.46
C ILE A 214 3.12 4.27 13.62
N PRO A 215 2.30 5.32 13.82
CA PRO A 215 2.47 6.28 14.92
C PRO A 215 2.53 5.63 16.30
N ASP A 216 1.70 4.60 16.51
CA ASP A 216 1.54 3.86 17.76
C ASP A 216 2.81 3.12 18.20
N VAL A 217 3.76 2.85 17.28
CA VAL A 217 4.90 1.95 17.56
C VAL A 217 5.75 2.44 18.72
N LYS A 218 6.00 3.75 18.84
CA LYS A 218 6.78 4.30 19.96
C LYS A 218 6.12 4.08 21.32
N GLU A 219 4.78 4.20 21.38
CA GLU A 219 4.03 3.93 22.59
C GLU A 219 4.03 2.43 22.89
N MET A 220 3.78 1.59 21.89
CA MET A 220 3.77 0.13 22.05
C MET A 220 5.14 -0.42 22.47
N THR A 221 6.25 0.08 21.92
CA THR A 221 7.60 -0.36 22.32
C THR A 221 7.98 0.16 23.71
N ALA A 222 7.43 1.30 24.15
CA ALA A 222 7.58 1.75 25.52
C ALA A 222 6.77 0.88 26.51
N GLU A 223 5.58 0.41 26.13
CA GLU A 223 4.83 -0.62 26.90
C GLU A 223 5.63 -1.93 27.02
N VAL A 224 6.31 -2.34 25.95
CA VAL A 224 7.18 -3.54 25.93
C VAL A 224 8.34 -3.42 26.93
N ARG A 225 8.84 -2.20 27.18
CA ARG A 225 9.86 -1.91 28.20
C ARG A 225 9.31 -1.86 29.64
N GLY A 226 8.03 -2.17 29.85
CA GLY A 226 7.42 -2.21 31.18
C GLY A 226 6.63 -0.96 31.56
N LYS A 227 6.44 0.02 30.66
CA LYS A 227 5.49 1.12 30.96
C LYS A 227 4.07 0.59 30.98
N GLU A 228 3.29 1.00 31.98
CA GLU A 228 1.88 0.62 32.05
C GLU A 228 1.06 1.25 30.92
N LYS A 229 0.09 0.47 30.42
CA LYS A 229 -0.84 0.94 29.40
C LYS A 229 -1.75 2.02 29.99
N LYS A 230 -1.71 3.22 29.43
CA LYS A 230 -2.64 4.31 29.80
C LYS A 230 -4.05 4.03 29.26
N ALA A 231 -5.07 4.42 30.02
CA ALA A 231 -6.45 4.35 29.56
C ALA A 231 -6.67 5.32 28.38
N GLU A 232 -7.23 4.80 27.29
CA GLU A 232 -7.54 5.55 26.07
C GLU A 232 -8.71 6.51 26.35
N SER A 233 -8.51 7.81 26.17
CA SER A 233 -9.54 8.85 26.36
C SER A 233 -9.87 9.57 25.06
N LEU A 234 -11.01 10.27 25.01
CA LEU A 234 -11.39 11.09 23.84
C LEU A 234 -10.34 12.16 23.53
N VAL A 235 -9.84 12.84 24.57
CA VAL A 235 -8.79 13.87 24.44
C VAL A 235 -7.50 13.26 23.90
N TRP A 236 -7.14 12.07 24.38
CA TRP A 236 -6.00 11.32 23.86
C TRP A 236 -6.18 11.00 22.37
N PHE A 237 -7.36 10.54 21.94
CA PHE A 237 -7.63 10.21 20.53
C PHE A 237 -7.63 11.44 19.62
N LEU A 238 -8.18 12.57 20.09
CA LEU A 238 -8.08 13.84 19.35
C LEU A 238 -6.64 14.31 19.22
N ASN A 239 -5.83 14.19 20.27
CA ASN A 239 -4.40 14.49 20.22
C ASN A 239 -3.64 13.54 19.30
N TYR A 240 -3.99 12.25 19.30
CA TYR A 240 -3.46 11.28 18.36
C TYR A 240 -3.68 11.76 16.92
N ILE A 241 -4.92 12.09 16.53
CA ILE A 241 -5.24 12.61 15.18
C ILE A 241 -4.52 13.93 14.89
N ARG A 242 -4.46 14.84 15.85
CA ARG A 242 -3.78 16.14 15.68
C ARG A 242 -2.30 15.96 15.38
N ASN A 243 -1.66 15.01 16.05
CA ASN A 243 -0.24 14.71 15.94
C ASN A 243 0.09 13.83 14.73
N LEU A 244 -0.91 13.30 14.00
CA LEU A 244 -0.68 12.74 12.67
C LEU A 244 -0.24 13.88 11.74
N GLY A 245 1.00 13.75 11.22
CA GLY A 245 1.55 14.54 10.11
C GLY A 245 1.77 13.63 8.88
N ASN A 246 1.95 14.21 7.69
CA ASN A 246 2.01 13.49 6.40
C ASN A 246 3.31 12.69 6.18
N ASP A 247 3.83 12.03 7.20
CA ASP A 247 5.19 11.50 7.23
C ASP A 247 5.26 10.00 7.57
N TYR A 248 4.13 9.29 7.63
CA TYR A 248 4.12 7.84 7.95
C TYR A 248 4.10 6.92 6.71
N GLY A 249 4.13 7.50 5.51
CA GLY A 249 4.22 6.77 4.23
C GLY A 249 2.89 6.18 3.78
N ARG A 250 2.93 4.97 3.24
CA ARG A 250 1.77 4.33 2.58
C ARG A 250 1.06 3.32 3.47
N ILE A 251 -0.14 3.00 3.03
CA ILE A 251 -0.98 1.92 3.56
C ILE A 251 -1.22 0.92 2.42
N ALA A 252 -0.98 -0.36 2.68
CA ALA A 252 -1.30 -1.45 1.78
C ALA A 252 -2.35 -2.37 2.42
N LEU A 253 -3.37 -2.72 1.63
CA LEU A 253 -4.44 -3.62 2.04
C LEU A 253 -4.52 -4.81 1.07
N ARG A 254 -4.66 -6.02 1.60
CA ARG A 254 -4.87 -7.24 0.82
C ARG A 254 -6.04 -8.03 1.35
N PHE A 255 -6.78 -8.63 0.42
CA PHE A 255 -7.88 -9.54 0.70
C PHE A 255 -7.54 -10.95 0.23
N GLY A 256 -7.66 -11.91 1.13
CA GLY A 256 -7.42 -13.32 0.85
C GLY A 256 -8.67 -14.04 0.35
N GLU A 257 -8.46 -15.26 -0.13
CA GLU A 257 -9.58 -16.14 -0.46
C GLU A 257 -10.37 -16.52 0.81
N PRO A 258 -11.71 -16.68 0.71
CA PRO A 258 -12.51 -17.10 1.85
C PRO A 258 -12.04 -18.44 2.40
N VAL A 259 -11.79 -18.51 3.71
CA VAL A 259 -11.40 -19.77 4.36
C VAL A 259 -12.68 -20.57 4.68
N PRO A 260 -12.86 -21.77 4.13
CA PRO A 260 -14.05 -22.59 4.38
C PRO A 260 -14.01 -23.20 5.79
N VAL A 261 -15.16 -23.24 6.46
CA VAL A 261 -15.29 -23.84 7.80
C VAL A 261 -15.21 -25.38 7.76
N ALA A 262 -15.61 -26.00 6.65
CA ALA A 262 -15.65 -27.47 6.49
C ALA A 262 -14.30 -28.09 6.09
N ALA A 263 -13.41 -27.34 5.40
CA ALA A 263 -12.10 -27.86 4.98
C ALA A 263 -11.10 -27.93 6.15
N THR A 264 -11.43 -27.34 7.30
CA THR A 264 -10.54 -27.18 8.47
C THR A 264 -10.53 -28.35 9.44
N LYS A 265 -11.00 -29.54 9.02
CA LYS A 265 -10.64 -30.79 9.72
C LYS A 265 -9.12 -30.98 9.84
N ARG A 266 -8.32 -30.29 9.02
CA ARG A 266 -6.89 -30.56 8.82
C ARG A 266 -5.90 -29.50 9.35
N ALA A 267 -6.33 -28.30 9.79
CA ALA A 267 -5.38 -27.26 10.23
C ALA A 267 -4.59 -27.65 11.50
N TYR A 268 -3.29 -27.36 11.52
CA TYR A 268 -2.39 -27.67 12.63
C TYR A 268 -2.61 -26.71 13.81
N ILE A 269 -3.00 -27.26 14.97
CA ILE A 269 -2.99 -26.55 16.24
C ILE A 269 -1.69 -26.90 16.97
N PRO A 270 -0.85 -25.92 17.30
CA PRO A 270 0.29 -26.15 18.18
C PRO A 270 -0.14 -26.73 19.54
N GLY A 271 0.29 -27.96 19.84
CA GLY A 271 0.19 -28.51 21.19
C GLY A 271 -1.01 -29.40 21.54
N GLN A 272 -1.82 -29.83 20.57
CA GLN A 272 -2.83 -30.88 20.79
C GLN A 272 -2.54 -32.12 19.93
N GLU A 273 -2.47 -33.29 20.57
CA GLU A 273 -2.56 -34.57 19.87
C GLU A 273 -3.93 -34.73 19.22
N LEU A 274 -3.94 -35.39 18.06
CA LEU A 274 -5.07 -35.58 17.16
C LEU A 274 -6.18 -36.41 17.81
N VAL A 275 -6.99 -35.81 18.67
CA VAL A 275 -8.30 -36.35 19.03
C VAL A 275 -9.35 -35.59 18.22
N PRO A 276 -10.01 -36.23 17.22
CA PRO A 276 -11.06 -35.59 16.46
C PRO A 276 -12.33 -35.54 17.30
N SER A 277 -12.43 -34.56 18.19
CA SER A 277 -13.70 -34.18 18.82
C SER A 277 -14.29 -32.96 18.09
N GLU A 278 -15.61 -32.86 18.05
CA GLU A 278 -16.33 -31.68 17.52
C GLU A 278 -15.89 -30.36 18.18
N GLN A 279 -15.31 -30.43 19.38
CA GLN A 279 -14.78 -29.29 20.13
C GLN A 279 -13.48 -28.70 19.53
N SER A 280 -12.81 -29.40 18.60
CA SER A 280 -11.51 -28.98 18.01
C SER A 280 -11.61 -28.17 16.70
N VAL A 281 -12.81 -28.01 16.12
CA VAL A 281 -12.98 -27.39 14.79
C VAL A 281 -12.76 -25.88 14.80
N LEU A 282 -13.27 -25.17 15.81
CA LEU A 282 -13.20 -23.71 15.87
C LEU A 282 -11.76 -23.17 16.03
N PRO A 283 -10.90 -23.73 16.92
CA PRO A 283 -9.51 -23.33 16.98
C PRO A 283 -8.76 -23.58 15.66
N ARG A 284 -8.93 -24.77 15.05
CA ARG A 284 -8.34 -25.09 13.72
C ARG A 284 -8.72 -24.06 12.67
N PHE A 285 -9.99 -23.68 12.65
CA PHE A 285 -10.49 -22.66 11.74
C PHE A 285 -9.86 -21.29 11.96
N ALA A 286 -9.73 -20.84 13.21
CA ALA A 286 -9.06 -19.60 13.54
C ALA A 286 -7.57 -19.58 13.15
N PHE A 287 -6.85 -20.71 13.29
CA PHE A 287 -5.47 -20.82 12.80
C PHE A 287 -5.40 -20.81 11.27
N GLY A 288 -6.36 -21.44 10.59
CA GLY A 288 -6.50 -21.37 9.14
C GLY A 288 -6.64 -19.92 8.65
N LEU A 289 -7.48 -19.12 9.34
CA LEU A 289 -7.62 -17.69 9.10
C LEU A 289 -6.32 -16.93 9.35
N ALA A 290 -5.65 -17.17 10.49
CA ALA A 290 -4.37 -16.55 10.82
C ALA A 290 -3.28 -16.85 9.77
N ASN A 291 -3.17 -18.11 9.34
CA ASN A 291 -2.26 -18.50 8.25
C ASN A 291 -2.65 -17.86 6.91
N GLY A 292 -3.95 -17.76 6.62
CA GLY A 292 -4.47 -17.04 5.46
C GLY A 292 -4.08 -15.56 5.44
N ILE A 293 -4.15 -14.89 6.59
CA ILE A 293 -3.69 -13.50 6.76
C ILE A 293 -2.19 -13.39 6.48
N ASN A 294 -1.36 -14.26 7.07
CA ASN A 294 0.10 -14.23 6.84
C ASN A 294 0.43 -14.42 5.35
N LYS A 295 -0.23 -15.37 4.66
CA LYS A 295 0.03 -15.63 3.23
C LYS A 295 -0.15 -14.38 2.35
N ILE A 296 -1.12 -13.54 2.67
CA ILE A 296 -1.45 -12.34 1.87
C ILE A 296 -0.80 -11.07 2.39
N THR A 297 -0.05 -11.12 3.49
CA THR A 297 0.44 -9.92 4.15
C THR A 297 1.51 -9.24 3.29
N PRO A 298 1.31 -7.97 2.90
CA PRO A 298 2.30 -7.22 2.15
C PRO A 298 3.60 -7.00 2.91
N VAL A 299 4.67 -6.76 2.15
CA VAL A 299 6.01 -6.47 2.66
C VAL A 299 6.43 -5.08 2.16
N THR A 300 6.79 -4.21 3.10
CA THR A 300 7.25 -2.84 2.81
C THR A 300 8.76 -2.79 2.73
N THR A 301 9.30 -1.86 1.93
CA THR A 301 10.74 -1.65 1.88
C THR A 301 11.31 -1.25 3.25
N VAL A 302 10.52 -0.53 4.08
CA VAL A 302 10.87 -0.22 5.47
C VAL A 302 11.14 -1.48 6.30
N SER A 303 10.27 -2.49 6.21
CA SER A 303 10.45 -3.76 6.93
C SER A 303 11.71 -4.51 6.52
N LEU A 304 12.08 -4.43 5.23
CA LEU A 304 13.29 -5.06 4.69
C LEU A 304 14.56 -4.31 5.09
N ILE A 305 14.55 -2.97 5.06
CA ILE A 305 15.67 -2.16 5.56
C ILE A 305 15.91 -2.46 7.05
N CYS A 306 14.85 -2.52 7.87
CA CYS A 306 14.99 -2.88 9.28
C CYS A 306 15.55 -4.29 9.46
N THR A 307 15.14 -5.25 8.63
CA THR A 307 15.67 -6.62 8.65
C THR A 307 17.17 -6.64 8.33
N ALA A 308 17.59 -5.96 7.25
CA ALA A 308 19.00 -5.87 6.86
C ALA A 308 19.85 -5.18 7.94
N LEU A 309 19.38 -4.05 8.48
CA LEU A 309 20.08 -3.32 9.52
C LEU A 309 20.15 -4.10 10.84
N LEU A 310 19.15 -4.91 11.20
CA LEU A 310 19.24 -5.77 12.39
C LEU A 310 20.25 -6.92 12.23
N SER A 311 20.68 -7.20 11.00
CA SER A 311 21.71 -8.20 10.70
C SER A 311 23.12 -7.66 10.92
N LYS A 312 23.44 -6.48 10.37
CA LYS A 312 24.80 -5.90 10.37
C LYS A 312 24.94 -4.61 11.20
N PHE A 313 23.86 -4.12 11.81
CA PHE A 313 23.72 -2.90 12.63
C PHE A 313 24.00 -1.56 11.93
N ALA A 314 24.93 -1.50 10.99
CA ALA A 314 25.19 -0.33 10.16
C ALA A 314 25.70 -0.71 8.77
N MET A 315 25.14 -0.11 7.72
CA MET A 315 25.43 -0.46 6.32
C MET A 315 25.45 0.80 5.44
N ARG A 316 26.23 0.79 4.34
CA ARG A 316 26.12 1.86 3.33
C ARG A 316 24.82 1.70 2.54
N LYS A 317 24.41 2.75 1.82
CA LYS A 317 23.21 2.70 0.98
C LYS A 317 23.28 1.56 -0.04
N THR A 318 24.41 1.42 -0.73
CA THR A 318 24.63 0.35 -1.72
C THR A 318 24.50 -1.05 -1.12
N ASP A 319 25.09 -1.25 0.07
CA ASP A 319 25.03 -2.55 0.76
C ASP A 319 23.60 -2.85 1.23
N LEU A 320 22.85 -1.82 1.63
CA LEU A 320 21.43 -1.94 1.96
C LEU A 320 20.59 -2.27 0.73
N GLU A 321 20.87 -1.66 -0.41
CA GLU A 321 20.20 -1.98 -1.66
C GLU A 321 20.40 -3.45 -2.02
N HIS A 322 21.62 -3.98 -1.97
CA HIS A 322 21.90 -5.40 -2.19
C HIS A 322 21.14 -6.30 -1.21
N ALA A 323 21.23 -6.02 0.10
CA ALA A 323 20.54 -6.83 1.10
C ALA A 323 19.01 -6.78 0.97
N VAL A 324 18.45 -5.63 0.60
CA VAL A 324 17.01 -5.50 0.33
C VAL A 324 16.64 -6.24 -0.95
N ALA A 325 17.48 -6.20 -1.99
CA ALA A 325 17.25 -6.96 -3.23
C ALA A 325 17.20 -8.46 -2.97
N ASP A 326 18.12 -8.99 -2.16
CA ASP A 326 18.15 -10.41 -1.79
C ASP A 326 16.89 -10.81 -1.01
N LEU A 327 16.50 -10.00 -0.03
CA LEU A 327 15.27 -10.23 0.73
C LEU A 327 14.04 -10.19 -0.18
N MET A 328 13.98 -9.23 -1.12
CA MET A 328 12.91 -9.13 -2.10
C MET A 328 12.86 -10.36 -3.00
N TYR A 329 14.01 -10.84 -3.49
CA TYR A 329 14.12 -12.04 -4.33
C TYR A 329 13.63 -13.29 -3.59
N ILE A 330 14.05 -13.48 -2.33
CA ILE A 330 13.59 -14.60 -1.49
C ILE A 330 12.07 -14.55 -1.35
N ILE A 331 11.49 -13.38 -1.10
CA ILE A 331 10.04 -13.25 -0.86
C ILE A 331 9.24 -13.41 -2.16
N GLU A 332 9.66 -12.79 -3.27
CA GLU A 332 8.96 -12.85 -4.56
C GLU A 332 8.91 -14.26 -5.13
N SER A 333 9.96 -15.05 -4.88
CA SER A 333 10.06 -16.43 -5.39
C SER A 333 8.89 -17.32 -4.98
N HIS A 334 8.30 -17.09 -3.79
CA HIS A 334 7.15 -17.85 -3.28
C HIS A 334 5.89 -17.00 -3.05
N ALA A 335 6.02 -15.66 -3.07
CA ALA A 335 4.94 -14.70 -2.87
C ALA A 335 5.15 -13.47 -3.77
N PRO A 336 4.99 -13.61 -5.10
CA PRO A 336 5.34 -12.57 -6.08
C PRO A 336 4.55 -11.27 -5.89
N ASP A 337 3.39 -11.32 -5.24
CA ASP A 337 2.53 -10.15 -5.02
C ASP A 337 2.65 -9.55 -3.60
N ALA A 338 3.59 -10.04 -2.79
CA ALA A 338 3.75 -9.57 -1.42
C ALA A 338 4.40 -8.17 -1.36
N LEU A 339 5.29 -7.83 -2.30
CA LEU A 339 6.02 -6.56 -2.24
C LEU A 339 5.14 -5.35 -2.59
N VAL A 340 5.12 -4.35 -1.71
CA VAL A 340 4.37 -3.10 -1.92
C VAL A 340 5.02 -2.20 -2.99
N ASP A 341 6.35 -2.24 -3.09
CA ASP A 341 7.13 -1.45 -4.05
C ASP A 341 7.43 -2.20 -5.36
N ARG A 342 6.67 -3.27 -5.64
CA ARG A 342 6.86 -4.06 -6.84
C ARG A 342 6.81 -3.19 -8.08
N GLY A 343 7.80 -3.38 -8.96
CA GLY A 343 7.92 -2.64 -10.21
C GLY A 343 8.46 -1.21 -10.09
N LYS A 344 8.90 -0.76 -8.90
CA LYS A 344 9.63 0.50 -8.72
C LYS A 344 11.14 0.27 -8.71
N PRO A 345 11.95 1.26 -9.13
CA PRO A 345 13.41 1.17 -9.00
C PRO A 345 13.85 0.94 -7.55
N LEU A 346 14.71 -0.05 -7.34
CA LEU A 346 15.16 -0.46 -6.00
C LEU A 346 15.78 0.71 -5.22
N GLY A 347 16.68 1.47 -5.85
CA GLY A 347 17.33 2.61 -5.20
C GLY A 347 16.35 3.72 -4.80
N GLN A 348 15.25 3.89 -5.55
CA GLN A 348 14.18 4.81 -5.17
C GLN A 348 13.42 4.28 -3.95
N SER A 349 13.00 3.02 -3.97
CA SER A 349 12.27 2.38 -2.87
C SER A 349 13.09 2.39 -1.57
N VAL A 350 14.38 2.05 -1.65
CA VAL A 350 15.30 2.08 -0.51
C VAL A 350 15.50 3.51 0.00
N GLN A 351 15.68 4.49 -0.89
CA GLN A 351 15.82 5.88 -0.48
C GLN A 351 14.56 6.41 0.22
N ILE A 352 13.37 6.10 -0.28
CA ILE A 352 12.10 6.48 0.36
C ILE A 352 12.01 5.86 1.76
N GLY A 353 12.31 4.55 1.88
CA GLY A 353 12.31 3.86 3.17
C GLY A 353 13.32 4.43 4.16
N LEU A 354 14.54 4.76 3.71
CA LEU A 354 15.56 5.42 4.52
C LEU A 354 15.10 6.80 5.01
N ASN A 355 14.50 7.61 4.13
CA ASN A 355 13.99 8.93 4.48
C ASN A 355 12.90 8.84 5.55
N LEU A 356 11.97 7.90 5.42
CA LEU A 356 10.93 7.65 6.42
C LEU A 356 11.53 7.26 7.78
N LEU A 357 12.45 6.29 7.79
CA LEU A 357 13.11 5.81 9.01
C LEU A 357 13.98 6.88 9.69
N LEU A 358 14.68 7.71 8.91
CA LEU A 358 15.48 8.84 9.43
C LEU A 358 14.59 9.89 10.08
N ARG A 359 13.51 10.30 9.40
CA ARG A 359 12.54 11.29 9.94
C ARG A 359 11.87 10.78 11.21
N ALA A 360 11.54 9.49 11.27
CA ALA A 360 11.00 8.87 12.47
C ALA A 360 12.01 8.76 13.63
N GLY A 361 13.30 8.96 13.36
CA GLY A 361 14.40 8.83 14.31
C GLY A 361 14.80 7.39 14.63
N ILE A 362 14.28 6.41 13.87
CA ILE A 362 14.54 4.97 14.07
C ILE A 362 15.96 4.61 13.65
N ILE A 363 16.43 5.23 12.57
CA ILE A 363 17.82 5.10 12.10
C ILE A 363 18.51 6.45 12.13
N ARG A 364 19.84 6.43 12.08
CA ARG A 364 20.70 7.61 11.96
C ARG A 364 21.69 7.42 10.82
N GLN A 365 22.05 8.52 10.17
CA GLN A 365 23.14 8.57 9.21
C GLN A 365 24.44 8.92 9.92
N ILE A 366 25.49 8.14 9.68
CA ILE A 366 26.83 8.29 10.23
C ILE A 366 27.77 8.63 9.07
N GLY A 367 28.40 9.80 9.11
CA GLY A 367 29.22 10.33 8.02
C GLY A 367 28.43 11.10 6.96
N LYS A 368 29.10 11.50 5.87
CA LYS A 368 28.53 12.27 4.74
C LYS A 368 28.91 11.64 3.40
N GLY A 369 28.14 11.95 2.35
CA GLY A 369 28.40 11.48 0.98
C GLY A 369 28.17 9.98 0.76
N LEU A 370 28.78 9.43 -0.28
CA LEU A 370 28.62 8.03 -0.71
C LEU A 370 29.11 6.99 0.32
N HIS A 371 29.95 7.40 1.26
CA HIS A 371 30.46 6.54 2.33
C HIS A 371 29.62 6.60 3.61
N ALA A 372 28.52 7.36 3.62
CA ALA A 372 27.64 7.43 4.76
C ALA A 372 27.05 6.05 5.07
N LYS A 373 27.10 5.67 6.35
CA LYS A 373 26.47 4.45 6.86
C LYS A 373 25.17 4.80 7.56
N TYR A 374 24.14 4.00 7.34
CA TYR A 374 22.89 4.07 8.07
C TYR A 374 22.92 3.01 9.15
N GLY A 375 22.60 3.38 10.39
CA GLY A 375 22.55 2.45 11.51
C GLY A 375 21.33 2.69 12.38
N ILE A 376 20.91 1.66 13.11
CA ILE A 376 19.77 1.73 14.02
C ILE A 376 20.11 2.65 15.20
N ASN A 377 19.18 3.52 15.58
CA ASN A 377 19.32 4.33 16.77
C ASN A 377 19.15 3.46 18.03
N ALA A 378 20.06 3.59 19.01
CA ALA A 378 20.14 2.68 20.15
C ALA A 378 18.84 2.64 20.97
N GLN A 379 18.15 3.79 21.09
CA GLN A 379 16.88 3.87 21.82
C GLN A 379 15.68 3.34 21.02
N GLU A 380 15.81 3.12 19.71
CA GLU A 380 14.72 2.73 18.80
C GLU A 380 14.86 1.30 18.28
N TYR A 381 15.69 0.48 18.93
CA TYR A 381 15.90 -0.92 18.54
C TYR A 381 14.62 -1.73 18.48
N LEU A 382 13.76 -1.61 19.49
CA LEU A 382 12.47 -2.30 19.54
C LEU A 382 11.54 -1.86 18.41
N SER A 383 11.62 -0.60 17.99
CA SER A 383 10.86 -0.08 16.85
C SER A 383 11.36 -0.69 15.55
N ALA A 384 12.68 -0.79 15.34
CA ALA A 384 13.25 -1.49 14.19
C ALA A 384 12.86 -2.99 14.16
N THR A 385 12.93 -3.69 15.30
CA THR A 385 12.49 -5.08 15.42
C THR A 385 10.99 -5.22 15.12
N TYR A 386 10.15 -4.28 15.55
CA TYR A 386 8.72 -4.27 15.22
C TYR A 386 8.49 -4.29 13.71
N TYR A 387 9.16 -3.40 12.97
CA TYR A 387 9.01 -3.32 11.51
C TYR A 387 9.61 -4.52 10.80
N ALA A 388 10.77 -5.03 11.23
CA ALA A 388 11.35 -6.26 10.67
C ALA A 388 10.43 -7.47 10.85
N ASN A 389 9.78 -7.59 12.02
CA ASN A 389 8.81 -8.64 12.31
C ASN A 389 7.57 -8.62 11.40
N MET A 390 7.26 -7.50 10.76
CA MET A 390 6.19 -7.44 9.77
C MET A 390 6.51 -8.29 8.53
N ALA A 391 7.79 -8.51 8.19
CA ALA A 391 8.22 -9.38 7.09
C ALA A 391 8.64 -10.79 7.54
N ALA A 392 8.88 -11.01 8.84
CA ALA A 392 9.45 -12.27 9.36
C ALA A 392 8.67 -13.54 9.00
N HIS A 393 7.35 -13.46 8.80
CA HIS A 393 6.53 -14.60 8.41
C HIS A 393 6.75 -15.06 6.96
N HIS A 394 7.39 -14.25 6.11
CA HIS A 394 7.87 -14.69 4.80
C HIS A 394 9.26 -15.33 4.88
N LEU A 395 10.06 -14.98 5.91
CA LEU A 395 11.48 -15.34 5.99
C LEU A 395 11.78 -16.54 6.91
N TYR A 396 10.84 -16.96 7.77
CA TYR A 396 11.12 -17.99 8.78
C TYR A 396 11.50 -19.36 8.19
N ARG A 397 11.01 -19.73 7.00
CA ARG A 397 11.35 -21.00 6.36
C ARG A 397 12.81 -21.01 5.92
N ARG A 398 13.24 -19.94 5.24
CA ARG A 398 14.64 -19.69 4.93
C ARG A 398 15.52 -19.69 6.19
N ALA A 399 15.06 -19.05 7.27
CA ALA A 399 15.76 -19.07 8.56
C ALA A 399 15.91 -20.49 9.15
N PHE A 400 14.89 -21.35 9.02
CA PHE A 400 14.96 -22.74 9.49
C PHE A 400 15.92 -23.56 8.64
N ILE A 401 15.93 -23.36 7.32
CA ILE A 401 16.86 -24.02 6.40
C ILE A 401 18.30 -23.68 6.79
N GLU A 402 18.62 -22.40 6.90
CA GLU A 402 19.96 -21.92 7.28
C GLU A 402 20.41 -22.54 8.61
N LEU A 403 19.54 -22.52 9.63
CA LEU A 403 19.84 -23.09 10.95
C LEU A 403 19.97 -24.62 10.92
N ALA A 404 19.23 -25.31 10.07
CA ALA A 404 19.28 -26.76 9.91
C ALA A 404 20.48 -27.24 9.08
N LEU A 405 21.11 -26.38 8.28
CA LEU A 405 22.32 -26.68 7.53
C LEU A 405 23.59 -26.61 8.39
N VAL A 406 23.64 -25.77 9.44
CA VAL A 406 24.82 -25.63 10.32
C VAL A 406 25.30 -26.96 10.93
N PRO A 407 24.42 -27.83 11.49
CA PRO A 407 24.85 -29.13 12.00
C PRO A 407 25.45 -30.05 10.93
N LEU A 408 24.99 -29.94 9.68
CA LEU A 408 25.52 -30.73 8.56
C LEU A 408 26.88 -30.21 8.10
N ALA A 409 27.10 -28.90 8.19
CA ALA A 409 28.35 -28.27 7.82
C ALA A 409 29.52 -28.63 8.76
N ASN A 410 29.22 -28.86 10.05
CA ASN A 410 30.24 -29.02 11.08
C ASN A 410 30.69 -30.48 11.34
N GLN A 411 29.93 -31.48 10.89
CA GLN A 411 30.18 -32.89 11.23
C GLN A 411 29.72 -33.82 10.09
N LYS A 412 30.41 -34.94 9.88
CA LYS A 412 29.92 -36.03 9.02
C LYS A 412 28.78 -36.76 9.71
N HIS A 413 27.71 -37.06 8.97
CA HIS A 413 26.53 -37.77 9.46
C HIS A 413 26.21 -38.95 8.55
N ASP A 414 25.81 -40.08 9.13
CA ASP A 414 25.43 -41.29 8.37
C ASP A 414 24.13 -41.11 7.56
N GLN A 415 23.22 -40.26 8.06
CA GLN A 415 21.93 -39.97 7.43
C GLN A 415 21.64 -38.46 7.39
N PRO A 416 22.39 -37.68 6.59
CA PRO A 416 22.34 -36.21 6.61
C PRO A 416 20.96 -35.67 6.20
N ARG A 417 20.30 -36.31 5.24
CA ARG A 417 18.92 -35.98 4.85
C ARG A 417 17.92 -36.14 6.00
N LEU A 418 17.97 -37.27 6.73
CA LEU A 418 17.08 -37.49 7.86
C LEU A 418 17.35 -36.48 8.97
N ARG A 419 18.64 -36.19 9.24
CA ARG A 419 19.06 -35.20 10.22
C ARG A 419 18.52 -33.80 9.89
N PHE A 420 18.63 -33.37 8.63
CA PHE A 420 18.07 -32.10 8.16
C PHE A 420 16.56 -32.01 8.42
N TRP A 421 15.78 -32.97 7.93
CA TRP A 421 14.33 -32.93 8.07
C TRP A 421 13.86 -33.06 9.52
N SER A 422 14.55 -33.87 10.33
CA SER A 422 14.28 -33.95 11.77
C SER A 422 14.51 -32.61 12.48
N THR A 423 15.57 -31.88 12.08
CA THR A 423 15.88 -30.54 12.60
C THR A 423 14.81 -29.53 12.17
N ILE A 424 14.42 -29.53 10.89
CA ILE A 424 13.33 -28.67 10.38
C ILE A 424 12.04 -28.88 11.17
N MET A 425 11.66 -30.14 11.45
CA MET A 425 10.45 -30.45 12.21
C MET A 425 10.58 -30.08 13.69
N ALA A 426 11.77 -30.22 14.28
CA ALA A 426 12.06 -29.77 15.64
C ALA A 426 11.96 -28.24 15.75
N LEU A 427 12.51 -27.49 14.79
CA LEU A 427 12.40 -26.03 14.73
C LEU A 427 10.95 -25.56 14.57
N ARG A 428 10.16 -26.25 13.73
CA ARG A 428 8.72 -26.02 13.60
C ARG A 428 7.99 -26.22 14.92
N ASP A 429 8.35 -27.24 15.71
CA ASP A 429 7.76 -27.45 17.04
C ASP A 429 8.22 -26.39 18.04
N LEU A 430 9.52 -26.05 18.04
CA LEU A 430 10.10 -25.06 18.95
C LEU A 430 9.44 -23.69 18.78
N PHE A 431 9.35 -23.18 17.54
CA PHE A 431 8.82 -21.84 17.28
C PHE A 431 7.30 -21.82 17.01
N LYS A 432 6.54 -22.84 17.44
CA LYS A 432 5.10 -22.94 17.16
C LYS A 432 4.20 -21.90 17.82
N PHE A 433 4.72 -21.18 18.80
CA PHE A 433 4.04 -20.02 19.39
C PHE A 433 4.44 -18.70 18.73
N GLU A 434 5.42 -18.71 17.83
CA GLU A 434 5.95 -17.53 17.14
C GLU A 434 5.45 -17.36 15.71
N PHE A 435 5.26 -18.48 14.99
CA PHE A 435 4.84 -18.50 13.59
C PHE A 435 3.62 -19.42 13.42
N PHE A 436 2.81 -19.10 12.40
CA PHE A 436 1.67 -19.91 11.99
C PHE A 436 2.07 -20.73 10.77
N TYR A 437 1.99 -22.06 10.88
CA TYR A 437 2.43 -22.97 9.84
C TYR A 437 1.26 -23.60 9.09
N PRO A 438 1.46 -23.96 7.80
CA PRO A 438 0.62 -24.93 7.15
C PRO A 438 0.79 -26.32 7.77
N GLU A 439 0.00 -27.27 7.29
CA GLU A 439 0.11 -28.68 7.63
C GLU A 439 1.50 -29.24 7.27
N LYS A 440 1.92 -30.30 7.97
CA LYS A 440 3.28 -30.85 7.83
C LYS A 440 3.66 -31.19 6.38
N PRO A 441 2.81 -31.82 5.55
CA PRO A 441 3.16 -32.11 4.15
C PRO A 441 3.39 -30.83 3.33
N VAL A 442 2.41 -29.92 3.33
CA VAL A 442 2.51 -28.62 2.64
C VAL A 442 3.67 -27.77 3.18
N PHE A 443 3.98 -27.89 4.46
CA PHE A 443 5.13 -27.23 5.05
C PHE A 443 6.44 -27.78 4.48
N SER A 444 6.60 -29.10 4.40
CA SER A 444 7.78 -29.73 3.82
C SER A 444 7.95 -29.36 2.34
N ASP A 445 6.88 -29.38 1.55
CA ASP A 445 6.91 -29.00 0.13
C ASP A 445 7.46 -27.58 -0.03
N LYS A 446 6.99 -26.64 0.80
CA LYS A 446 7.49 -25.25 0.83
C LYS A 446 8.93 -25.11 1.31
N VAL A 447 9.41 -26.01 2.17
CA VAL A 447 10.84 -26.05 2.52
C VAL A 447 11.67 -26.52 1.33
N GLU A 448 11.18 -27.47 0.54
CA GLU A 448 11.85 -27.89 -0.70
C GLU A 448 11.89 -26.77 -1.75
N GLU A 449 10.81 -26.00 -1.90
CA GLU A 449 10.76 -24.81 -2.77
C GLU A 449 11.85 -23.80 -2.37
N ASP A 450 11.90 -23.40 -1.09
CA ASP A 450 12.90 -22.45 -0.58
C ASP A 450 14.34 -23.01 -0.67
N LEU A 451 14.52 -24.34 -0.52
CA LEU A 451 15.80 -25.01 -0.74
C LEU A 451 16.23 -24.95 -2.21
N ALA A 452 15.31 -25.12 -3.16
CA ALA A 452 15.59 -25.03 -4.58
C ALA A 452 16.03 -23.62 -5.00
N ILE A 453 15.51 -22.58 -4.33
CA ILE A 453 15.94 -21.19 -4.49
C ILE A 453 17.35 -20.98 -3.91
N LEU A 454 17.65 -21.58 -2.76
CA LEU A 454 18.98 -21.52 -2.14
C LEU A 454 20.03 -22.27 -2.98
N SER A 455 19.69 -23.45 -3.49
CA SER A 455 20.54 -24.25 -4.37
C SER A 455 19.69 -25.13 -5.29
N PRO A 456 19.79 -24.98 -6.63
CA PRO A 456 19.08 -25.84 -7.58
C PRO A 456 19.41 -27.34 -7.42
N ARG A 457 20.59 -27.65 -6.85
CA ARG A 457 21.07 -29.00 -6.56
C ARG A 457 20.91 -29.39 -5.09
N TRP A 458 19.95 -28.80 -4.38
CA TRP A 458 19.77 -29.02 -2.93
C TRP A 458 19.66 -30.50 -2.53
N ARG A 459 19.12 -31.39 -3.38
CA ARG A 459 19.06 -32.83 -3.08
C ARG A 459 20.45 -33.46 -2.96
N GLN A 460 21.40 -33.02 -3.77
CA GLN A 460 22.81 -33.41 -3.72
C GLN A 460 23.51 -32.73 -2.54
N LEU A 461 23.23 -31.45 -2.31
CA LEU A 461 23.72 -30.70 -1.15
C LEU A 461 23.42 -31.40 0.19
N LEU A 462 22.21 -31.92 0.37
CA LEU A 462 21.86 -32.66 1.60
C LEU A 462 22.55 -34.03 1.74
N GLN A 463 23.36 -34.42 0.77
CA GLN A 463 24.22 -35.61 0.79
C GLN A 463 25.71 -35.24 0.64
N ALA A 464 26.01 -33.96 0.45
CA ALA A 464 27.36 -33.47 0.24
C ALA A 464 28.19 -33.54 1.53
N ASP A 465 29.50 -33.43 1.38
CA ASP A 465 30.41 -33.25 2.51
C ASP A 465 30.13 -31.92 3.22
N GLY A 466 30.42 -31.85 4.52
CA GLY A 466 30.15 -30.67 5.34
C GLY A 466 30.83 -29.39 4.84
N GLU A 467 31.97 -29.51 4.16
CA GLU A 467 32.68 -28.39 3.55
C GLU A 467 31.86 -27.70 2.45
N GLU A 468 31.19 -28.46 1.57
CA GLU A 468 30.35 -27.90 0.50
C GLU A 468 29.13 -27.16 1.08
N VAL A 469 28.55 -27.69 2.17
CA VAL A 469 27.45 -27.04 2.88
C VAL A 469 27.92 -25.75 3.55
N MET A 470 29.12 -25.74 4.15
CA MET A 470 29.71 -24.55 4.73
C MET A 470 30.02 -23.50 3.66
N GLU A 471 30.56 -23.91 2.52
CA GLU A 471 30.87 -23.02 1.39
C GLU A 471 29.59 -22.36 0.88
N LEU A 472 28.50 -23.12 0.72
CA LEU A 472 27.20 -22.55 0.34
C LEU A 472 26.71 -21.48 1.32
N LEU A 473 26.82 -21.74 2.64
CA LEU A 473 26.43 -20.77 3.67
C LEU A 473 27.32 -19.53 3.63
N GLN A 474 28.62 -19.68 3.35
CA GLN A 474 29.56 -18.57 3.16
C GLN A 474 29.28 -17.74 1.90
N GLN A 475 28.75 -18.38 0.84
CA GLN A 475 28.39 -17.72 -0.41
C GLN A 475 27.12 -16.85 -0.30
N GLN A 476 26.28 -17.05 0.72
CA GLN A 476 25.08 -16.22 0.92
C GLN A 476 25.46 -14.80 1.36
N GLU A 477 24.88 -13.77 0.73
CA GLU A 477 25.12 -12.35 1.07
C GLU A 477 24.44 -11.94 2.36
N LEU A 478 23.25 -12.51 2.62
CA LEU A 478 22.47 -12.30 3.82
C LEU A 478 21.92 -13.64 4.32
N LEU A 479 22.22 -13.95 5.58
CA LEU A 479 21.59 -15.05 6.33
C LEU A 479 20.52 -14.44 7.23
N VAL A 480 19.27 -14.89 7.08
CA VAL A 480 18.12 -14.31 7.78
C VAL A 480 17.89 -14.93 9.15
N ALA A 481 18.41 -16.13 9.42
CA ALA A 481 18.18 -16.83 10.70
C ALA A 481 18.58 -16.03 11.95
N PRO A 482 19.74 -15.35 12.01
CA PRO A 482 20.14 -14.55 13.17
C PRO A 482 19.21 -13.36 13.45
N VAL A 483 18.52 -12.85 12.44
CA VAL A 483 17.57 -11.73 12.58
C VAL A 483 16.18 -12.26 12.93
N VAL A 484 15.75 -13.35 12.31
CA VAL A 484 14.38 -13.86 12.44
C VAL A 484 14.19 -14.69 13.71
N LEU A 485 15.20 -15.42 14.20
CA LEU A 485 15.01 -16.43 15.26
C LEU A 485 15.62 -16.06 16.62
N LEU A 486 16.68 -15.24 16.63
CA LEU A 486 17.51 -15.04 17.83
C LEU A 486 16.71 -14.49 19.02
N SER A 487 15.86 -13.48 18.79
CA SER A 487 15.08 -12.84 19.85
C SER A 487 14.13 -13.82 20.57
N TYR A 488 13.57 -14.80 19.84
CA TYR A 488 12.69 -15.81 20.41
C TYR A 488 13.48 -16.87 21.17
N LEU A 489 14.61 -17.31 20.61
CA LEU A 489 15.45 -18.32 21.22
C LEU A 489 16.03 -17.83 22.56
N GLU A 490 16.53 -16.59 22.60
CA GLU A 490 17.02 -15.97 23.83
C GLU A 490 15.91 -15.81 24.88
N ALA A 491 14.70 -15.38 24.47
CA ALA A 491 13.56 -15.32 25.39
C ALA A 491 13.22 -16.69 25.98
N TYR A 492 13.34 -17.77 25.21
CA TYR A 492 13.08 -19.12 25.69
C TYR A 492 14.18 -19.59 26.65
N ARG A 493 15.44 -19.17 26.43
CA ARG A 493 16.55 -19.43 27.37
C ARG A 493 16.30 -18.76 28.72
N VAL A 494 15.82 -17.51 28.72
CA VAL A 494 15.43 -16.81 29.96
C VAL A 494 14.37 -17.60 30.72
N VAL A 495 13.31 -18.03 30.03
CA VAL A 495 12.24 -18.83 30.64
C VAL A 495 12.76 -20.15 31.20
N ALA A 496 13.60 -20.87 30.44
CA ALA A 496 14.17 -22.14 30.89
C ALA A 496 15.09 -21.96 32.11
N ARG A 497 15.95 -20.93 32.11
CA ARG A 497 16.81 -20.60 33.26
C ARG A 497 15.97 -20.22 34.48
N GLN A 498 14.93 -19.41 34.30
CA GLN A 498 14.04 -19.03 35.41
C GLN A 498 13.25 -20.22 35.96
N LEU A 499 12.86 -21.21 35.14
CA LEU A 499 12.23 -22.44 35.62
C LEU A 499 13.16 -23.28 36.51
N LEU A 500 14.48 -23.26 36.27
CA LEU A 500 15.46 -23.93 37.14
C LEU A 500 15.65 -23.20 38.47
N LEU A 501 15.54 -21.87 38.45
CA LEU A 501 15.63 -21.01 39.63
C LEU A 501 14.34 -20.95 40.45
N TRP A 502 13.19 -21.31 39.85
CA TRP A 502 11.90 -21.29 40.54
C TRP A 502 11.85 -22.40 41.60
N GLU A 503 11.47 -22.04 42.82
CA GLU A 503 11.35 -22.98 43.92
C GLU A 503 10.07 -23.82 43.76
N ASP A 504 10.17 -25.14 43.97
CA ASP A 504 9.07 -26.09 43.70
C ASP A 504 7.96 -26.05 44.77
N ASP A 505 8.18 -25.35 45.89
CA ASP A 505 7.26 -25.18 47.00
C ASP A 505 6.28 -24.00 46.84
N HIS A 506 6.56 -23.10 45.89
CA HIS A 506 5.70 -21.96 45.58
C HIS A 506 4.61 -22.33 44.56
N GLU A 507 3.37 -21.90 44.80
CA GLU A 507 2.31 -22.00 43.81
C GLU A 507 2.68 -21.22 42.54
N PHE A 508 2.55 -21.84 41.37
CA PHE A 508 2.98 -21.24 40.11
C PHE A 508 2.03 -20.11 39.68
N ASP A 509 2.42 -18.86 39.94
CA ASP A 509 1.74 -17.67 39.41
C ASP A 509 2.40 -17.19 38.10
N GLU A 510 1.60 -17.10 37.02
CA GLU A 510 2.11 -16.71 35.69
C GLU A 510 2.65 -15.28 35.67
N GLN A 511 2.08 -14.35 36.45
CA GLN A 511 2.48 -12.95 36.42
C GLN A 511 3.79 -12.74 37.18
N ALA A 512 3.89 -13.28 38.40
CA ALA A 512 5.09 -13.26 39.22
C ALA A 512 6.26 -13.97 38.51
N PHE A 513 6.00 -15.12 37.87
CA PHE A 513 7.01 -15.82 37.08
C PHE A 513 7.53 -14.98 35.91
N LEU A 514 6.64 -14.32 35.16
CA LEU A 514 7.05 -13.46 34.05
C LEU A 514 7.83 -12.24 34.54
N ASP A 515 7.47 -11.65 35.67
CA ASP A 515 8.20 -10.54 36.26
C ASP A 515 9.61 -10.98 36.74
N ALA A 516 9.74 -12.19 37.30
CA ALA A 516 11.04 -12.77 37.64
C ALA A 516 11.90 -13.07 36.39
N CYS A 517 11.29 -13.57 35.31
CA CYS A 517 11.99 -13.74 34.02
C CYS A 517 12.56 -12.42 33.48
N MET A 518 11.88 -11.29 33.66
CA MET A 518 12.41 -9.99 33.23
C MET A 518 13.72 -9.68 33.98
N LEU A 519 13.76 -9.89 35.30
CA LEU A 519 14.95 -9.68 36.12
C LEU A 519 16.11 -10.60 35.72
N THR A 520 15.83 -11.91 35.60
CA THR A 520 16.83 -12.90 35.14
C THR A 520 17.33 -12.60 33.74
N GLY A 521 16.44 -12.14 32.85
CA GLY A 521 16.80 -11.69 31.52
C GLY A 521 17.71 -10.46 31.53
N GLU A 522 17.44 -9.48 32.39
CA GLU A 522 18.32 -8.33 32.59
C GLU A 522 19.70 -8.76 33.09
N GLU A 523 19.78 -9.66 34.07
CA GLU A 523 21.05 -10.23 34.56
C GLU A 523 21.82 -10.95 33.43
N MET A 524 21.17 -11.86 32.71
CA MET A 524 21.78 -12.58 31.58
C MET A 524 22.28 -11.62 30.50
N LYS A 525 21.58 -10.51 30.28
CA LYS A 525 22.01 -9.46 29.36
C LYS A 525 23.28 -8.74 29.86
N TRP A 526 23.36 -8.40 31.14
CA TRP A 526 24.58 -7.81 31.74
C TRP A 526 25.78 -8.76 31.66
N GLN A 527 25.54 -10.08 31.73
CA GLN A 527 26.55 -11.13 31.56
C GLN A 527 26.95 -11.37 30.09
N GLY A 528 26.30 -10.70 29.12
CA GLY A 528 26.55 -10.90 27.70
C GLY A 528 25.97 -12.19 27.12
N GLU A 529 25.09 -12.89 27.85
CA GLU A 529 24.43 -14.11 27.37
C GLU A 529 23.23 -13.84 26.45
N ILE A 530 22.69 -12.62 26.49
CA ILE A 530 21.58 -12.14 25.67
C ILE A 530 22.02 -10.91 24.89
N HIS A 531 21.78 -10.94 23.58
CA HIS A 531 22.20 -9.91 22.64
C HIS A 531 21.06 -8.99 22.22
N ARG A 532 19.81 -9.50 22.18
CA ARG A 532 18.64 -8.74 21.72
C ARG A 532 17.84 -8.23 22.92
N ILE A 533 17.59 -6.92 22.97
CA ILE A 533 16.91 -6.27 24.11
C ILE A 533 15.42 -6.62 24.21
N GLU A 534 14.80 -7.06 23.13
CA GLU A 534 13.41 -7.53 23.08
C GLU A 534 13.22 -8.91 23.71
N SER A 535 14.27 -9.74 23.76
CA SER A 535 14.22 -11.11 24.30
C SER A 535 13.77 -11.13 25.76
N VAL A 536 14.10 -10.07 26.48
CA VAL A 536 13.78 -9.90 27.91
C VAL A 536 12.46 -9.18 28.12
N SER A 537 11.56 -9.13 27.14
CA SER A 537 10.28 -8.43 27.27
C SER A 537 9.08 -9.36 27.41
N LYS A 538 8.06 -8.91 28.17
CA LYS A 538 6.87 -9.71 28.51
C LYS A 538 6.23 -10.44 27.30
N PRO A 539 6.04 -9.81 26.12
CA PRO A 539 5.43 -10.51 24.99
C PRO A 539 6.21 -11.74 24.50
N PHE A 540 7.55 -11.67 24.48
CA PHE A 540 8.42 -12.75 24.03
C PHE A 540 8.52 -13.84 25.09
N LEU A 541 8.72 -13.46 26.35
CA LEU A 541 8.76 -14.37 27.51
C LEU A 541 7.45 -15.15 27.66
N LYS A 542 6.30 -14.51 27.41
CA LYS A 542 4.99 -15.16 27.47
C LYS A 542 4.85 -16.30 26.46
N ASN A 543 5.43 -16.17 25.27
CA ASN A 543 5.42 -17.27 24.31
C ASN A 543 6.38 -18.39 24.71
N GLY A 544 7.53 -18.07 25.30
CA GLY A 544 8.43 -19.07 25.90
C GLY A 544 7.75 -19.86 27.01
N LEU A 545 7.01 -19.17 27.88
CA LEU A 545 6.22 -19.81 28.94
C LEU A 545 5.11 -20.72 28.37
N ARG A 546 4.44 -20.30 27.28
CA ARG A 546 3.47 -21.15 26.58
C ARG A 546 4.11 -22.41 26.02
N LEU A 547 5.32 -22.30 25.48
CA LEU A 547 6.07 -23.46 25.00
C LEU A 547 6.45 -24.40 26.14
N ALA A 548 6.99 -23.86 27.23
CA ALA A 548 7.34 -24.63 28.42
C ALA A 548 6.11 -25.38 28.99
N ARG A 549 4.98 -24.67 29.14
CA ARG A 549 3.69 -25.27 29.54
C ARG A 549 3.25 -26.38 28.59
N ASN A 550 3.41 -26.18 27.29
CA ASN A 550 3.05 -27.20 26.31
C ASN A 550 3.94 -28.44 26.37
N ARG A 551 5.23 -28.27 26.67
CA ARG A 551 6.18 -29.38 26.90
C ARG A 551 6.11 -29.97 28.32
N LYS A 552 5.11 -29.54 29.11
CA LYS A 552 4.90 -29.95 30.52
C LYS A 552 6.11 -29.67 31.41
N LEU A 553 6.78 -28.54 31.18
CA LEU A 553 7.99 -28.11 31.89
C LEU A 553 7.71 -27.17 33.06
N LEU A 554 6.45 -27.01 33.49
CA LEU A 554 6.16 -26.22 34.70
C LEU A 554 6.23 -27.12 35.94
N PRO A 555 6.51 -26.54 37.13
CA PRO A 555 6.44 -27.26 38.39
C PRO A 555 5.12 -28.02 38.57
N GLY A 556 5.19 -29.23 39.11
CA GLY A 556 4.03 -30.09 39.37
C GLY A 556 3.42 -30.81 38.15
N GLN A 557 3.89 -30.57 36.91
CA GLN A 557 3.33 -31.22 35.71
C GLN A 557 3.98 -32.57 35.37
N ARG A 558 5.18 -32.84 35.90
CA ARG A 558 5.95 -34.09 35.72
C ARG A 558 6.90 -34.31 36.89
N GLN A 559 7.26 -35.58 37.15
CA GLN A 559 8.17 -35.94 38.26
C GLN A 559 9.62 -35.54 37.99
N ASP A 560 10.07 -35.61 36.73
CA ASP A 560 11.43 -35.27 36.28
C ASP A 560 11.50 -33.83 35.70
N HIS A 561 10.80 -32.88 36.33
CA HIS A 561 10.71 -31.48 35.87
C HIS A 561 12.09 -30.84 35.66
N ARG A 562 12.94 -30.82 36.68
CA ARG A 562 14.26 -30.17 36.63
C ARG A 562 15.19 -30.78 35.55
N PRO A 563 15.38 -32.11 35.47
CA PRO A 563 16.14 -32.72 34.37
C PRO A 563 15.59 -32.37 32.98
N ALA A 564 14.26 -32.38 32.81
CA ALA A 564 13.64 -32.05 31.53
C ALA A 564 13.85 -30.58 31.13
N VAL A 565 13.81 -29.65 32.10
CA VAL A 565 14.14 -28.23 31.87
C VAL A 565 15.61 -28.06 31.53
N HIS A 566 16.52 -28.81 32.17
CA HIS A 566 17.95 -28.78 31.86
C HIS A 566 18.22 -29.23 30.41
N THR A 567 17.66 -30.37 29.98
CA THR A 567 17.75 -30.83 28.59
C THR A 567 17.16 -29.82 27.60
N PHE A 568 16.07 -29.14 27.99
CA PHE A 568 15.50 -28.08 27.17
C PHE A 568 16.45 -26.86 27.06
N LEU A 569 17.07 -26.44 28.16
CA LEU A 569 18.05 -25.35 28.14
C LEU A 569 19.27 -25.71 27.26
N GLU A 570 19.80 -26.92 27.36
CA GLU A 570 20.89 -27.42 26.50
C GLU A 570 20.52 -27.41 25.01
N GLU A 571 19.27 -27.79 24.67
CA GLU A 571 18.75 -27.70 23.30
C GLU A 571 18.81 -26.25 22.79
N LEU A 572 18.34 -25.30 23.60
CA LEU A 572 18.30 -23.88 23.26
C LEU A 572 19.71 -23.29 23.12
N GLU A 573 20.64 -23.64 24.01
CA GLU A 573 22.03 -23.19 23.93
C GLU A 573 22.75 -23.72 22.70
N ARG A 574 22.52 -24.98 22.33
CA ARG A 574 23.07 -25.57 21.10
C ARG A 574 22.58 -24.81 19.86
N LEU A 575 21.29 -24.51 19.79
CA LEU A 575 20.74 -23.70 18.69
C LEU A 575 21.29 -22.27 18.70
N SER A 576 21.55 -21.70 19.88
CA SER A 576 22.13 -20.36 20.02
C SER A 576 23.55 -20.31 19.46
N ARG A 577 24.35 -21.36 19.68
CA ARG A 577 25.68 -21.52 19.07
C ARG A 577 25.59 -21.61 17.55
N HIS A 578 24.63 -22.35 17.00
CA HIS A 578 24.47 -22.42 15.54
C HIS A 578 24.05 -21.08 14.93
N LEU A 579 23.17 -20.31 15.59
CA LEU A 579 22.83 -18.96 15.15
C LEU A 579 24.05 -18.02 15.20
N HIS A 580 24.92 -18.18 16.21
CA HIS A 580 26.15 -17.40 16.31
C HIS A 580 27.09 -17.67 15.14
N VAL A 581 27.26 -18.94 14.73
CA VAL A 581 28.03 -19.30 13.52
C VAL A 581 27.49 -18.56 12.29
N LEU A 582 26.18 -18.57 12.07
CA LEU A 582 25.56 -17.85 10.93
C LEU A 582 25.77 -16.32 11.03
N GLN A 583 25.75 -15.78 12.25
CA GLN A 583 26.01 -14.36 12.48
C GLN A 583 27.47 -14.00 12.18
N GLU A 584 28.44 -14.81 12.58
CA GLU A 584 29.86 -14.63 12.26
C GLU A 584 30.10 -14.67 10.75
N LEU A 585 29.49 -15.63 10.04
CA LEU A 585 29.57 -15.71 8.57
C LEU A 585 29.06 -14.43 7.91
N THR A 586 27.94 -13.89 8.42
CA THR A 586 27.35 -12.65 7.90
C THR A 586 28.25 -11.43 8.12
N LEU A 587 28.96 -11.37 9.26
CA LEU A 587 29.83 -10.25 9.62
C LEU A 587 31.22 -10.34 8.97
N ALA A 588 31.73 -11.54 8.71
CA ALA A 588 33.07 -11.76 8.15
C ALA A 588 33.24 -11.23 6.71
N ARG A 589 32.15 -11.13 5.94
CA ARG A 589 32.17 -10.78 4.50
C ARG A 589 32.50 -9.32 4.21
N ASP A 590 32.30 -8.39 5.15
CA ASP A 590 32.61 -6.96 4.99
C ASP A 590 34.11 -6.67 4.73
N ARG A 591 34.99 -7.68 4.83
CA ARG A 591 36.44 -7.59 4.56
C ARG A 591 36.84 -7.91 3.11
N ARG A 592 35.96 -8.51 2.30
CA ARG A 592 36.24 -8.75 0.86
C ARG A 592 35.54 -7.68 0.04
N ALA A 593 36.29 -6.98 -0.82
CA ALA A 593 35.78 -5.91 -1.65
C ALA A 593 34.50 -6.38 -2.37
N ALA A 594 33.39 -5.67 -2.12
CA ALA A 594 32.17 -5.86 -2.90
C ALA A 594 32.55 -5.71 -4.37
N VAL A 595 32.40 -6.77 -5.15
CA VAL A 595 32.48 -6.68 -6.61
C VAL A 595 31.36 -5.71 -6.99
N PRO A 596 31.66 -4.56 -7.62
CA PRO A 596 30.62 -3.69 -8.13
C PRO A 596 29.85 -4.50 -9.16
N ILE A 597 28.63 -4.92 -8.80
CA ILE A 597 27.70 -5.50 -9.76
C ILE A 597 27.45 -4.39 -10.80
N PRO A 598 27.66 -4.64 -12.09
CA PRO A 598 27.36 -3.66 -13.13
C PRO A 598 25.92 -3.15 -12.95
N LEU A 599 25.67 -1.88 -13.27
CA LEU A 599 24.32 -1.26 -13.26
C LEU A 599 23.28 -2.05 -14.08
N GLU A 600 23.70 -3.05 -14.84
CA GLU A 600 22.90 -4.02 -15.57
C GLU A 600 22.27 -5.09 -14.66
N ARG A 601 21.27 -4.68 -13.87
CA ARG A 601 20.08 -5.48 -13.45
C ARG A 601 19.18 -4.69 -12.48
N GLN A 602 18.99 -3.39 -12.72
CA GLN A 602 18.19 -2.51 -11.86
C GLN A 602 16.69 -2.43 -12.22
N ILE A 603 16.01 -3.55 -12.46
CA ILE A 603 14.54 -3.56 -12.56
C ILE A 603 13.99 -4.77 -11.79
N VAL A 604 13.04 -4.52 -10.89
CA VAL A 604 12.23 -5.55 -10.22
C VAL A 604 11.45 -6.36 -11.29
N PRO A 605 11.53 -7.69 -11.33
CA PRO A 605 10.89 -8.50 -12.39
C PRO A 605 9.38 -8.23 -12.52
N GLY A 606 8.94 -7.84 -13.73
CA GLY A 606 7.52 -7.64 -14.07
C GLY A 606 6.98 -6.20 -13.92
N SER A 607 7.83 -5.18 -14.01
CA SER A 607 7.42 -3.77 -13.93
C SER A 607 6.62 -3.30 -15.15
N LYS A 608 5.75 -2.28 -14.95
CA LYS A 608 5.13 -1.51 -16.04
C LYS A 608 6.16 -0.87 -16.99
N THR A 609 7.38 -0.60 -16.50
CA THR A 609 8.45 -0.04 -17.33
C THR A 609 8.92 -1.01 -18.42
N ALA A 610 8.73 -2.32 -18.25
CA ALA A 610 8.98 -3.27 -19.34
C ALA A 610 8.18 -2.86 -20.59
N SER A 611 6.89 -2.53 -20.45
CA SER A 611 6.07 -2.16 -21.62
C SER A 611 6.52 -0.88 -22.34
N ILE A 612 7.14 0.09 -21.66
CA ILE A 612 7.58 1.35 -22.29
C ILE A 612 9.00 1.25 -22.86
N THR A 613 9.84 0.34 -22.34
CA THR A 613 11.20 0.12 -22.83
C THR A 613 11.31 -1.06 -23.79
N GLU A 614 10.33 -1.97 -23.80
CA GLU A 614 10.33 -3.19 -24.61
C GLU A 614 10.39 -2.90 -26.11
N GLU A 615 9.65 -1.91 -26.61
CA GLU A 615 9.74 -1.47 -28.00
C GLU A 615 11.17 -1.04 -28.36
N ILE A 616 11.81 -0.25 -27.49
CA ILE A 616 13.18 0.24 -27.71
C ILE A 616 14.18 -0.92 -27.66
N LEU A 617 14.04 -1.80 -26.68
CA LEU A 617 14.95 -2.93 -26.47
C LEU A 617 14.83 -3.98 -27.58
N GLN A 618 13.65 -4.14 -28.18
CA GLN A 618 13.40 -4.99 -29.35
C GLN A 618 13.72 -4.29 -30.68
N GLY A 619 13.96 -2.97 -30.66
CA GLY A 619 14.27 -2.17 -31.84
C GLY A 619 15.67 -2.40 -32.42
N GLU A 620 15.92 -1.71 -33.53
CA GLU A 620 17.24 -1.67 -34.20
C GLU A 620 18.30 -1.09 -33.25
N GLU A 621 19.55 -1.57 -33.35
CA GLU A 621 20.69 -1.08 -32.56
C GLU A 621 21.58 -0.19 -33.41
N GLY A 622 22.22 0.81 -32.78
CA GLY A 622 23.31 1.56 -33.39
C GLY A 622 23.25 3.08 -33.17
N PRO A 623 24.40 3.75 -33.32
CA PRO A 623 24.54 5.19 -33.06
C PRO A 623 23.89 6.07 -34.14
N HIS A 624 23.42 5.52 -35.26
CA HIS A 624 22.67 6.27 -36.27
C HIS A 624 21.25 6.63 -35.81
N ILE A 625 20.74 6.00 -34.75
CA ILE A 625 19.41 6.31 -34.18
C ILE A 625 19.58 7.29 -33.02
N ALA A 626 18.88 8.42 -33.10
CA ALA A 626 18.90 9.43 -32.05
C ALA A 626 17.70 9.28 -31.09
N ALA A 627 17.91 9.61 -29.81
CA ALA A 627 16.85 9.77 -28.83
C ALA A 627 16.93 11.16 -28.21
N PHE A 628 16.07 12.05 -28.68
CA PHE A 628 15.98 13.43 -28.23
C PHE A 628 15.00 13.56 -27.05
N PHE A 629 15.44 14.18 -25.96
CA PHE A 629 14.60 14.41 -24.78
C PHE A 629 14.49 15.91 -24.49
N ASP A 630 13.28 16.43 -24.37
CA ASP A 630 13.08 17.73 -23.70
C ASP A 630 13.33 17.60 -22.20
N LEU A 631 13.64 18.71 -21.53
CA LEU A 631 13.96 18.75 -20.12
C LEU A 631 12.72 18.95 -19.25
N ASP A 632 12.14 20.15 -19.31
CA ASP A 632 11.07 20.58 -18.42
C ASP A 632 9.80 19.76 -18.68
N ARG A 633 9.15 19.26 -17.62
CA ARG A 633 7.95 18.39 -17.65
C ARG A 633 8.06 17.07 -18.45
N THR A 634 9.22 16.83 -19.06
CA THR A 634 9.57 15.63 -19.81
C THR A 634 10.56 14.77 -19.02
N LEU A 635 11.82 15.20 -18.89
CA LEU A 635 12.80 14.53 -18.02
C LEU A 635 12.55 14.85 -16.53
N ILE A 636 12.14 16.08 -16.20
CA ILE A 636 11.93 16.53 -14.80
C ILE A 636 10.50 16.99 -14.53
N LYS A 637 10.06 16.86 -13.27
CA LYS A 637 8.80 17.42 -12.79
C LYS A 637 8.91 18.95 -12.66
N GLY A 638 8.05 19.68 -13.37
CA GLY A 638 7.96 21.14 -13.29
C GLY A 638 8.91 21.88 -14.24
N PHE A 639 9.20 23.16 -13.94
CA PHE A 639 10.05 24.03 -14.76
C PHE A 639 11.37 24.32 -14.05
N SER A 640 12.49 23.94 -14.66
CA SER A 640 13.85 24.18 -14.16
C SER A 640 14.16 25.67 -13.95
N ALA A 641 13.64 26.55 -14.81
CA ALA A 641 13.90 27.99 -14.75
C ALA A 641 13.33 28.63 -13.47
N LYS A 642 12.17 28.17 -13.01
CA LYS A 642 11.53 28.69 -11.80
C LYS A 642 12.37 28.42 -10.54
N GLU A 643 12.86 27.19 -10.38
CA GLU A 643 13.66 26.80 -9.22
C GLU A 643 15.03 27.51 -9.22
N PHE A 644 15.64 27.67 -10.40
CA PHE A 644 16.90 28.40 -10.56
C PHE A 644 16.76 29.88 -10.17
N VAL A 645 15.68 30.54 -10.60
CA VAL A 645 15.37 31.92 -10.23
C VAL A 645 15.07 32.06 -8.73
N GLN A 646 14.27 31.14 -8.16
CA GLN A 646 13.97 31.17 -6.72
C GLN A 646 15.23 31.03 -5.87
N ALA A 647 16.13 30.10 -6.20
CA ALA A 647 17.39 29.93 -5.49
C ALA A 647 18.29 31.18 -5.61
N ARG A 648 18.31 31.84 -6.77
CA ARG A 648 19.06 33.08 -6.96
C ARG A 648 18.51 34.24 -6.11
N ILE A 649 17.18 34.40 -6.05
CA ILE A 649 16.52 35.39 -5.20
C ILE A 649 16.83 35.12 -3.72
N LEU A 650 16.69 33.86 -3.29
CA LEU A 650 16.93 33.44 -1.90
C LEU A 650 18.40 33.51 -1.48
N SER A 651 19.34 33.55 -2.43
CA SER A 651 20.77 33.70 -2.15
C SER A 651 21.15 35.09 -1.63
N GLY A 652 20.28 36.11 -1.77
CA GLY A 652 20.54 37.47 -1.32
C GLY A 652 21.61 38.24 -2.12
N LYS A 653 22.08 37.71 -3.25
CA LYS A 653 23.21 38.24 -4.05
C LYS A 653 22.78 38.92 -5.37
N MET A 654 21.50 39.28 -5.52
CA MET A 654 21.02 39.94 -6.75
C MET A 654 21.25 41.45 -6.71
N SER A 655 21.69 42.01 -7.84
CA SER A 655 21.73 43.47 -8.02
C SER A 655 20.31 44.05 -8.20
N ALA A 656 20.10 45.33 -7.85
CA ALA A 656 18.80 45.99 -8.01
C ALA A 656 18.32 46.02 -9.48
N GLN A 657 19.25 46.04 -10.44
CA GLN A 657 18.95 45.99 -11.88
C GLN A 657 18.47 44.60 -12.33
N GLU A 658 19.04 43.51 -11.79
CA GLU A 658 18.56 42.14 -12.04
C GLU A 658 17.14 41.90 -11.51
N ILE A 659 16.80 42.47 -10.34
CA ILE A 659 15.46 42.35 -9.76
C ILE A 659 14.41 43.04 -10.64
N ILE A 660 14.69 44.25 -11.12
CA ILE A 660 13.79 45.01 -11.99
C ILE A 660 13.57 44.30 -13.33
N ALA A 661 14.63 43.76 -13.94
CA ALA A 661 14.54 43.01 -15.20
C ALA A 661 13.70 41.72 -15.06
N GLN A 662 13.82 41.01 -13.94
CA GLN A 662 13.03 39.80 -13.67
C GLN A 662 11.56 40.10 -13.34
N PHE A 663 11.28 41.22 -12.65
CA PHE A 663 9.90 41.67 -12.39
C PHE A 663 9.19 42.15 -13.66
N ALA A 664 9.89 42.84 -14.56
CA ALA A 664 9.36 43.23 -15.87
C ALA A 664 8.99 42.00 -16.71
N GLY A 665 9.83 40.95 -16.71
CA GLY A 665 9.53 39.69 -17.40
C GLY A 665 8.31 38.96 -16.82
N ALA A 666 8.19 38.88 -15.50
CA ALA A 666 7.03 38.26 -14.84
C ALA A 666 5.70 38.99 -15.12
N LEU A 667 5.74 40.33 -15.17
CA LEU A 667 4.57 41.16 -15.52
C LEU A 667 4.14 40.98 -16.98
N ILE A 668 5.09 40.85 -17.92
CA ILE A 668 4.80 40.61 -19.34
C ILE A 668 4.26 39.19 -19.56
N TYR A 669 4.79 38.19 -18.85
CA TYR A 669 4.29 36.80 -18.89
C TYR A 669 2.84 36.68 -18.40
N ALA A 670 2.48 37.41 -17.34
CA ALA A 670 1.12 37.45 -16.82
C ALA A 670 0.10 38.09 -17.79
N MET A 671 0.57 38.86 -18.78
CA MET A 671 -0.26 39.58 -19.76
C MET A 671 -0.51 38.81 -21.08
N GLY A 672 -0.01 37.57 -21.22
CA GLY A 672 -0.57 36.61 -22.19
C GLY A 672 -0.19 36.77 -23.67
N ASN A 673 0.75 37.65 -24.04
CA ASN A 673 1.27 37.70 -25.41
C ASN A 673 2.57 36.89 -25.52
N GLY A 674 2.50 35.76 -26.23
CA GLY A 674 3.57 34.78 -26.41
C GLY A 674 4.77 35.26 -27.24
N ASN A 675 5.59 36.14 -26.67
CA ASN A 675 6.91 36.44 -27.22
C ASN A 675 8.02 36.05 -26.23
N PHE A 676 8.24 34.73 -26.10
CA PHE A 676 9.24 34.13 -25.20
C PHE A 676 10.68 34.50 -25.59
N ALA A 677 10.96 34.67 -26.89
CA ALA A 677 12.24 35.16 -27.39
C ALA A 677 12.55 36.57 -26.88
N GLY A 678 11.54 37.45 -26.83
CA GLY A 678 11.66 38.79 -26.24
C GLY A 678 11.97 38.75 -24.74
N LEU A 679 11.37 37.81 -24.01
CA LEU A 679 11.61 37.57 -22.58
C LEU A 679 13.03 37.04 -22.31
N ALA A 680 13.48 36.05 -23.07
CA ALA A 680 14.84 35.51 -22.96
C ALA A 680 15.90 36.58 -23.28
N ALA A 681 15.67 37.42 -24.30
CA ALA A 681 16.56 38.53 -24.64
C ALA A 681 16.59 39.66 -23.60
N ILE A 682 15.49 39.86 -22.85
CA ILE A 682 15.46 40.80 -21.71
C ILE A 682 16.21 40.21 -20.51
N SER A 683 16.01 38.91 -20.22
CA SER A 683 16.74 38.21 -19.17
C SER A 683 18.24 38.12 -19.43
N ALA A 684 18.66 37.86 -20.68
CA ALA A 684 20.07 37.85 -21.07
C ALA A 684 20.72 39.22 -20.87
N ARG A 685 20.04 40.32 -21.24
CA ARG A 685 20.55 41.68 -21.00
C ARG A 685 20.71 42.02 -19.52
N GLY A 686 19.87 41.46 -18.66
CA GLY A 686 19.92 41.67 -17.21
C GLY A 686 21.13 41.06 -16.51
N ILE A 687 21.87 40.16 -17.16
CA ILE A 687 23.04 39.46 -16.59
C ILE A 687 24.37 39.85 -17.24
N LYS A 688 24.38 40.92 -18.05
CA LYS A 688 25.59 41.42 -18.71
C LYS A 688 26.69 41.72 -17.68
N ASP A 689 27.92 41.36 -18.01
CA ASP A 689 29.14 41.53 -17.19
C ASP A 689 29.23 40.66 -15.93
N ILE A 690 28.26 39.76 -15.70
CA ILE A 690 28.32 38.75 -14.63
C ILE A 690 29.26 37.60 -15.04
N ASP A 691 30.04 37.11 -14.08
CA ASP A 691 30.92 35.95 -14.24
C ASP A 691 30.11 34.66 -14.43
N GLU A 692 30.45 33.88 -15.47
CA GLU A 692 29.78 32.63 -15.82
C GLU A 692 29.85 31.58 -14.69
N GLN A 693 30.95 31.55 -13.93
CA GLN A 693 31.16 30.57 -12.86
C GLN A 693 30.08 30.64 -11.78
N VAL A 694 29.48 31.82 -11.60
CA VAL A 694 28.38 32.02 -10.67
C VAL A 694 27.14 31.21 -11.09
N PHE A 695 26.85 31.13 -12.39
CA PHE A 695 25.71 30.37 -12.91
C PHE A 695 25.98 28.86 -12.90
N VAL A 696 27.22 28.45 -13.15
CA VAL A 696 27.66 27.05 -12.99
C VAL A 696 27.43 26.59 -11.55
N GLN A 697 27.88 27.35 -10.55
CA GLN A 697 27.73 27.00 -9.14
C GLN A 697 26.27 26.94 -8.68
N VAL A 698 25.44 27.92 -9.08
CA VAL A 698 24.00 27.91 -8.78
C VAL A 698 23.32 26.70 -9.42
N GLY A 699 23.70 26.34 -10.64
CA GLY A 699 23.21 25.14 -11.33
C GLY A 699 23.46 23.86 -10.52
N GLU A 700 24.68 23.65 -10.05
CA GLU A 700 25.03 22.50 -9.18
C GLU A 700 24.24 22.50 -7.87
N GLU A 701 24.11 23.66 -7.24
CA GLU A 701 23.41 23.78 -5.96
C GLU A 701 21.91 23.50 -6.09
N VAL A 702 21.27 24.07 -7.11
CA VAL A 702 19.84 23.86 -7.43
C VAL A 702 19.59 22.41 -7.83
N TYR A 703 20.52 21.79 -8.58
CA TYR A 703 20.45 20.39 -8.91
C TYR A 703 20.44 19.51 -7.65
N LEU A 704 21.42 19.67 -6.76
CA LEU A 704 21.56 18.86 -5.56
C LEU A 704 20.42 19.05 -4.55
N LYS A 705 19.90 20.28 -4.43
CA LYS A 705 18.86 20.60 -3.44
C LYS A 705 17.44 20.31 -3.93
N HIS A 706 17.19 20.40 -5.23
CA HIS A 706 15.83 20.45 -5.77
C HIS A 706 15.62 19.60 -7.03
N LEU A 707 16.46 19.71 -8.07
CA LEU A 707 16.17 19.06 -9.37
C LEU A 707 16.47 17.55 -9.40
N ALA A 708 17.40 17.04 -8.59
CA ALA A 708 17.72 15.61 -8.58
C ALA A 708 16.51 14.73 -8.20
N GLU A 709 15.66 15.22 -7.28
CA GLU A 709 14.45 14.52 -6.82
C GLU A 709 13.26 14.63 -7.79
N THR A 710 13.33 15.53 -8.78
CA THR A 710 12.22 15.79 -9.71
C THR A 710 12.32 14.99 -11.00
N ILE A 711 13.46 14.36 -11.32
CA ILE A 711 13.61 13.54 -12.53
C ILE A 711 12.64 12.36 -12.51
N TYR A 712 11.85 12.18 -13.57
CA TYR A 712 10.88 11.08 -13.66
C TYR A 712 11.62 9.72 -13.72
N PRO A 713 11.27 8.75 -12.85
CA PRO A 713 11.85 7.41 -12.90
C PRO A 713 11.65 6.72 -14.26
N GLU A 714 10.50 6.93 -14.89
CA GLU A 714 10.18 6.42 -16.22
C GLU A 714 11.06 7.05 -17.30
N ALA A 715 11.37 8.35 -17.20
CA ALA A 715 12.29 9.03 -18.09
C ALA A 715 13.72 8.47 -17.96
N ARG A 716 14.18 8.17 -16.73
CA ARG A 716 15.46 7.46 -16.52
C ARG A 716 15.50 6.10 -17.22
N ALA A 717 14.41 5.34 -17.13
CA ALA A 717 14.31 4.03 -17.77
C ALA A 717 14.37 4.12 -19.29
N LEU A 718 13.69 5.11 -19.89
CA LEU A 718 13.74 5.36 -21.34
C LEU A 718 15.14 5.75 -21.81
N VAL A 719 15.79 6.69 -21.12
CA VAL A 719 17.19 7.09 -21.41
C VAL A 719 18.12 5.87 -21.33
N ALA A 720 18.03 5.09 -20.25
CA ALA A 720 18.85 3.90 -20.07
C ALA A 720 18.60 2.85 -21.17
N ALA A 721 17.35 2.65 -21.61
CA ALA A 721 17.03 1.72 -22.68
C ALA A 721 17.65 2.15 -24.03
N HIS A 722 17.62 3.45 -24.35
CA HIS A 722 18.29 3.96 -25.56
C HIS A 722 19.81 3.82 -25.48
N LEU A 723 20.42 4.16 -24.34
CA LEU A 723 21.86 3.98 -24.12
C LEU A 723 22.26 2.50 -24.26
N ALA A 724 21.46 1.57 -23.73
CA ALA A 724 21.72 0.13 -23.82
C ALA A 724 21.69 -0.40 -25.26
N LYS A 725 20.93 0.24 -26.16
CA LYS A 725 20.86 -0.11 -27.59
C LYS A 725 21.91 0.60 -28.45
N GLY A 726 22.82 1.34 -27.81
CA GLY A 726 23.86 2.10 -28.49
C GLY A 726 23.33 3.30 -29.28
N HIS A 727 22.11 3.77 -29.00
CA HIS A 727 21.55 4.97 -29.62
C HIS A 727 22.28 6.24 -29.16
N THR A 728 22.30 7.25 -30.02
CA THR A 728 22.80 8.59 -29.68
C THR A 728 21.74 9.33 -28.87
N VAL A 729 21.96 9.47 -27.56
CA VAL A 729 21.01 10.17 -26.66
C VAL A 729 21.40 11.64 -26.51
N ALA A 730 20.41 12.53 -26.67
CA ALA A 730 20.61 13.97 -26.56
C ALA A 730 19.49 14.66 -25.78
N ILE A 731 19.83 15.64 -24.94
CA ILE A 731 18.84 16.59 -24.39
C ILE A 731 18.69 17.76 -25.39
N VAL A 732 17.46 18.09 -25.77
CA VAL A 732 17.13 19.22 -26.65
C VAL A 732 16.12 20.11 -25.93
N SER A 733 16.58 21.22 -25.35
CA SER A 733 15.74 22.04 -24.46
C SER A 733 15.98 23.54 -24.58
N ALA A 734 14.93 24.34 -24.34
CA ALA A 734 15.00 25.79 -24.30
C ALA A 734 15.75 26.33 -23.06
N ALA A 735 15.99 25.47 -22.05
CA ALA A 735 16.76 25.79 -20.86
C ALA A 735 18.23 26.12 -21.19
N THR A 736 18.97 26.61 -20.19
CA THR A 736 20.40 26.95 -20.33
C THR A 736 21.31 25.78 -19.94
N PRO A 737 22.58 25.73 -20.39
CA PRO A 737 23.54 24.68 -20.02
C PRO A 737 23.67 24.49 -18.50
N TYR A 738 23.52 25.54 -17.71
CA TYR A 738 23.68 25.50 -16.25
C TYR A 738 22.59 24.68 -15.55
N GLN A 739 21.42 24.57 -16.17
CA GLN A 739 20.31 23.76 -15.68
C GLN A 739 20.39 22.33 -16.23
N VAL A 740 20.78 22.21 -17.49
CA VAL A 740 20.76 20.94 -18.24
C VAL A 740 21.96 20.06 -17.89
N ASN A 741 23.17 20.62 -17.81
CA ASN A 741 24.41 19.85 -17.67
C ASN A 741 24.46 18.96 -16.41
N PRO A 742 24.03 19.42 -15.22
CA PRO A 742 23.98 18.55 -14.03
C PRO A 742 23.06 17.34 -14.22
N ILE A 743 21.92 17.53 -14.89
CA ILE A 743 20.94 16.49 -15.17
C ILE A 743 21.47 15.53 -16.25
N ALA A 744 22.09 16.05 -17.31
CA ALA A 744 22.72 15.25 -18.36
C ALA A 744 23.79 14.31 -17.78
N ARG A 745 24.67 14.81 -16.90
CA ARG A 745 25.69 13.99 -16.24
C ARG A 745 25.09 12.91 -15.34
N ASP A 746 24.02 13.23 -14.61
CA ASP A 746 23.34 12.26 -13.75
C ASP A 746 22.63 11.15 -14.54
N LEU A 747 22.16 11.47 -15.75
CA LEU A 747 21.50 10.52 -16.65
C LEU A 747 22.46 9.80 -17.60
N GLY A 748 23.74 10.17 -17.62
CA GLY A 748 24.72 9.63 -18.56
C GLY A 748 24.52 10.07 -20.01
N ILE A 749 23.88 11.23 -20.23
CA ILE A 749 23.62 11.77 -21.57
C ILE A 749 24.79 12.64 -22.02
N GLU A 750 25.42 12.28 -23.13
CA GLU A 750 26.62 12.97 -23.65
C GLU A 750 26.27 14.26 -24.42
N HIS A 751 25.20 14.26 -25.19
CA HIS A 751 24.87 15.36 -26.09
C HIS A 751 23.84 16.31 -25.47
N VAL A 752 24.16 17.60 -25.41
CA VAL A 752 23.29 18.63 -24.83
C VAL A 752 23.13 19.80 -25.80
N MET A 753 21.93 19.91 -26.36
CA MET A 753 21.51 20.99 -27.25
C MET A 753 20.56 21.92 -26.48
N CYS A 754 21.04 23.11 -26.16
CA CYS A 754 20.32 24.04 -25.29
C CYS A 754 20.57 25.50 -25.68
N THR A 755 19.74 26.40 -25.18
CA THR A 755 19.90 27.84 -25.44
C THR A 755 21.15 28.37 -24.76
N ARG A 756 22.14 28.82 -25.54
CA ARG A 756 23.43 29.32 -25.03
C ARG A 756 23.46 30.84 -25.00
N MET A 757 24.05 31.39 -23.95
CA MET A 757 24.33 32.83 -23.84
C MET A 757 25.77 33.09 -24.29
N GLU A 758 26.01 34.17 -25.02
CA GLU A 758 27.36 34.52 -25.50
C GLU A 758 28.23 34.97 -24.32
N VAL A 759 29.34 34.26 -24.12
CA VAL A 759 30.34 34.52 -23.08
C VAL A 759 31.65 34.98 -23.72
N LYS A 760 32.21 36.09 -23.24
CA LYS A 760 33.54 36.59 -23.63
C LYS A 760 34.35 36.91 -22.39
N ASN A 761 35.59 36.43 -22.34
CA ASN A 761 36.50 36.60 -21.18
C ASN A 761 35.88 36.12 -19.86
N GLY A 762 35.14 35.01 -19.87
CA GLY A 762 34.50 34.42 -18.69
C GLY A 762 33.26 35.17 -18.17
N LYS A 763 32.76 36.17 -18.92
CA LYS A 763 31.60 36.98 -18.54
C LYS A 763 30.52 36.97 -19.60
N PHE A 764 29.26 37.06 -19.17
CA PHE A 764 28.12 37.16 -20.06
C PHE A 764 28.12 38.51 -20.81
N THR A 765 27.97 38.46 -22.12
CA THR A 765 27.89 39.64 -22.99
C THR A 765 26.50 40.29 -23.01
N GLY A 766 25.49 39.54 -22.55
CA GLY A 766 24.08 39.92 -22.56
C GLY A 766 23.30 39.52 -23.82
N TYR A 767 23.91 38.75 -24.72
CA TYR A 767 23.29 38.24 -25.95
C TYR A 767 23.12 36.70 -25.92
N ILE A 768 22.14 36.20 -26.67
CA ILE A 768 21.90 34.77 -26.89
C ILE A 768 22.60 34.37 -28.20
N ILE A 769 23.16 33.16 -28.25
CA ILE A 769 23.67 32.57 -29.48
C ILE A 769 22.48 31.98 -30.24
N GLU A 770 22.17 32.54 -31.41
CA GLU A 770 21.06 32.10 -32.25
C GLU A 770 21.48 30.94 -33.19
N PRO A 771 20.56 30.02 -33.55
CA PRO A 771 19.15 30.00 -33.12
C PRO A 771 18.98 29.45 -31.69
N ALA A 772 18.13 30.12 -30.90
CA ALA A 772 17.74 29.60 -29.58
C ALA A 772 17.02 28.25 -29.69
N CYS A 773 17.21 27.34 -28.72
CA CYS A 773 16.71 25.96 -28.78
C CYS A 773 15.22 25.88 -28.38
N TRP A 774 14.35 26.54 -29.15
CA TRP A 774 12.92 26.65 -28.87
C TRP A 774 12.09 26.54 -30.16
N GLY A 775 10.99 25.79 -30.14
CA GLY A 775 10.14 25.54 -31.31
C GLY A 775 10.94 25.01 -32.50
N ASP A 776 10.94 25.74 -33.61
CA ASP A 776 11.74 25.45 -34.81
C ASP A 776 13.25 25.33 -34.51
N GLY A 777 13.75 26.03 -33.49
CA GLY A 777 15.14 25.92 -33.06
C GLY A 777 15.51 24.56 -32.47
N LYS A 778 14.54 23.81 -31.90
CA LYS A 778 14.78 22.42 -31.49
C LYS A 778 14.91 21.48 -32.70
N ALA A 779 14.10 21.70 -33.74
CA ALA A 779 14.23 20.98 -35.00
C ALA A 779 15.58 21.28 -35.67
N HIS A 780 16.03 22.54 -35.65
CA HIS A 780 17.35 22.93 -36.12
C HIS A 780 18.47 22.22 -35.34
N ALA A 781 18.38 22.18 -34.01
CA ALA A 781 19.36 21.49 -33.16
C ALA A 781 19.42 19.98 -33.46
N ALA A 782 18.29 19.34 -33.76
CA ALA A 782 18.27 17.94 -34.18
C ALA A 782 18.97 17.73 -35.53
N HIS A 783 18.74 18.61 -36.51
CA HIS A 783 19.43 18.58 -37.81
C HIS A 783 20.93 18.90 -37.70
N GLU A 784 21.34 19.78 -36.78
CA GLU A 784 22.76 20.03 -36.50
C GLU A 784 23.45 18.76 -35.99
N LEU A 785 22.79 18.04 -35.06
CA LEU A 785 23.31 16.78 -34.54
C LEU A 785 23.29 15.67 -35.61
N GLU A 786 22.25 15.64 -36.45
CA GLU A 786 22.14 14.76 -37.62
C GLU A 786 23.33 14.91 -38.56
N ALA A 787 23.63 16.15 -38.98
CA ALA A 787 24.76 16.44 -39.86
C ALA A 787 26.12 16.12 -39.23
N ARG A 788 26.24 16.31 -37.90
CA ARG A 788 27.50 16.10 -37.17
C ARG A 788 27.80 14.62 -36.91
N LEU A 789 26.79 13.81 -36.64
CA LEU A 789 26.95 12.41 -36.20
C LEU A 789 26.43 11.39 -37.21
N GLY A 790 25.83 11.82 -38.33
CA GLY A 790 25.28 10.94 -39.35
C GLY A 790 24.03 10.20 -38.88
N LEU A 791 23.10 10.92 -38.21
CA LEU A 791 21.89 10.33 -37.65
C LEU A 791 20.81 10.13 -38.72
N ASP A 792 19.91 9.18 -38.51
CA ASP A 792 18.70 8.97 -39.32
C ASP A 792 17.48 9.42 -38.52
N LEU A 793 17.00 10.65 -38.79
CA LEU A 793 15.85 11.20 -38.07
C LEU A 793 14.57 10.38 -38.29
N SER A 794 14.42 9.72 -39.44
CA SER A 794 13.26 8.88 -39.76
C SER A 794 13.17 7.61 -38.91
N LYS A 795 14.24 7.25 -38.19
CA LYS A 795 14.28 6.18 -37.19
C LYS A 795 14.45 6.68 -35.75
N SER A 796 14.59 7.99 -35.58
CA SER A 796 14.89 8.61 -34.30
C SER A 796 13.64 8.87 -33.45
N TYR A 797 13.87 9.11 -32.17
CA TYR A 797 12.83 9.32 -31.15
C TYR A 797 12.88 10.74 -30.63
N PHE A 798 11.70 11.32 -30.36
CA PHE A 798 11.62 12.60 -29.64
C PHE A 798 10.55 12.59 -28.56
N TYR A 799 10.96 12.92 -27.34
CA TYR A 799 10.14 12.96 -26.14
C TYR A 799 9.92 14.42 -25.70
N THR A 800 8.65 14.84 -25.57
CA THR A 800 8.27 16.20 -25.16
C THR A 800 6.86 16.27 -24.58
N ASP A 801 6.59 17.24 -23.69
CA ASP A 801 5.25 17.57 -23.20
C ASP A 801 4.55 18.69 -23.98
N SER A 802 5.28 19.43 -24.82
CA SER A 802 4.81 20.70 -25.39
C SER A 802 4.34 20.59 -26.84
N ALA A 803 3.19 21.18 -27.14
CA ALA A 803 2.74 21.32 -28.53
C ALA A 803 3.60 22.30 -29.36
N GLU A 804 4.44 23.12 -28.72
CA GLU A 804 5.36 24.04 -29.40
C GLU A 804 6.50 23.30 -30.12
N ASP A 805 6.81 22.08 -29.67
CA ASP A 805 7.86 21.24 -30.27
C ASP A 805 7.34 20.36 -31.42
N LEU A 806 6.15 20.66 -31.95
CA LEU A 806 5.56 19.97 -33.08
C LEU A 806 6.52 19.86 -34.29
N PRO A 807 7.32 20.89 -34.66
CA PRO A 807 8.28 20.77 -35.75
C PRO A 807 9.27 19.61 -35.58
N LEU A 808 9.79 19.38 -34.36
CA LEU A 808 10.70 18.27 -34.09
C LEU A 808 9.95 16.92 -34.02
N LEU A 809 8.70 16.91 -33.52
CA LEU A 809 7.86 15.71 -33.55
C LEU A 809 7.51 15.25 -34.98
N GLU A 810 7.49 16.17 -35.94
CA GLU A 810 7.14 15.88 -37.34
C GLU A 810 8.30 15.33 -38.17
N ILE A 811 9.55 15.63 -37.79
CA ILE A 811 10.74 15.16 -38.54
C ILE A 811 11.26 13.81 -38.03
N VAL A 812 10.88 13.39 -36.82
CA VAL A 812 11.33 12.10 -36.26
C VAL A 812 10.38 10.95 -36.62
N GLY A 813 10.93 9.74 -36.80
CA GLY A 813 10.13 8.54 -37.04
C GLY A 813 9.27 8.08 -35.87
N HIS A 814 9.74 8.36 -34.65
CA HIS A 814 9.09 7.91 -33.42
C HIS A 814 8.77 9.10 -32.49
N PRO A 815 7.71 9.89 -32.80
CA PRO A 815 7.23 10.92 -31.89
C PRO A 815 6.67 10.28 -30.62
N ARG A 816 7.08 10.78 -29.45
CA ARG A 816 6.70 10.27 -28.13
C ARG A 816 6.22 11.39 -27.19
N PRO A 817 4.97 11.87 -27.37
CA PRO A 817 4.33 12.77 -26.42
C PRO A 817 4.39 12.23 -24.98
N MET A 818 5.04 12.97 -24.08
CA MET A 818 5.30 12.59 -22.70
C MET A 818 4.73 13.65 -21.76
N ASN A 819 3.80 13.26 -20.89
CA ASN A 819 2.99 14.17 -20.07
C ASN A 819 2.36 15.32 -20.89
N PRO A 820 1.85 15.07 -22.11
CA PRO A 820 1.58 16.14 -23.05
C PRO A 820 0.53 17.12 -22.55
N ASP A 821 0.72 18.40 -22.90
CA ASP A 821 -0.26 19.44 -22.70
C ASP A 821 -1.59 19.11 -23.41
N ILE A 822 -2.62 19.93 -23.18
CA ILE A 822 -3.95 19.66 -23.75
C ILE A 822 -3.92 19.67 -25.29
N LYS A 823 -3.13 20.55 -25.91
CA LYS A 823 -3.03 20.66 -27.38
C LYS A 823 -2.28 19.46 -27.94
N LEU A 824 -1.13 19.09 -27.38
CA LEU A 824 -0.33 17.95 -27.81
C LEU A 824 -1.07 16.63 -27.55
N SER A 825 -1.80 16.50 -26.44
CA SER A 825 -2.68 15.34 -26.18
C SER A 825 -3.72 15.16 -27.29
N ALA A 826 -4.29 16.26 -27.80
CA ALA A 826 -5.27 16.22 -28.87
C ALA A 826 -4.62 15.82 -30.22
N ILE A 827 -3.46 16.40 -30.54
CA ILE A 827 -2.70 16.07 -31.76
C ILE A 827 -2.27 14.60 -31.74
N ALA A 828 -1.73 14.13 -30.61
CA ALA A 828 -1.30 12.76 -30.43
C ALA A 828 -2.47 11.76 -30.60
N PHE A 829 -3.64 12.08 -30.04
CA PHE A 829 -4.85 11.27 -30.23
C PHE A 829 -5.34 11.25 -31.69
N GLN A 830 -5.22 12.36 -32.41
CA GLN A 830 -5.58 12.43 -33.83
C GLN A 830 -4.61 11.67 -34.74
N ARG A 831 -3.31 11.70 -34.42
CA ARG A 831 -2.22 11.06 -35.20
C ARG A 831 -1.86 9.66 -34.72
N ASP A 832 -2.63 9.10 -33.78
CA ASP A 832 -2.39 7.80 -33.15
C ASP A 832 -0.95 7.66 -32.57
N TRP A 833 -0.39 8.76 -32.08
CA TRP A 833 0.92 8.76 -31.43
C TRP A 833 0.84 8.16 -30.02
N PRO A 834 1.78 7.28 -29.63
CA PRO A 834 1.84 6.74 -28.27
C PRO A 834 2.05 7.86 -27.24
N ILE A 835 1.12 7.96 -26.29
CA ILE A 835 1.23 8.93 -25.19
C ILE A 835 1.77 8.25 -23.94
N TYR A 836 2.87 8.78 -23.41
CA TYR A 836 3.34 8.45 -22.07
C TYR A 836 2.76 9.44 -21.07
N ARG A 837 2.04 8.95 -20.04
CA ARG A 837 1.61 9.76 -18.90
C ARG A 837 2.23 9.17 -17.64
N PHE A 838 3.19 9.89 -17.10
CA PHE A 838 3.77 9.58 -15.81
C PHE A 838 2.85 10.17 -14.73
N ASN A 839 2.70 9.46 -13.63
CA ASN A 839 1.76 9.88 -12.60
C ASN A 839 2.25 11.18 -11.95
N ASP A 840 1.62 12.29 -12.33
CA ASP A 840 1.69 13.53 -11.59
C ASP A 840 0.76 13.44 -10.38
N GLU A 841 1.34 13.47 -9.19
CA GLU A 841 0.62 13.73 -7.95
C GLU A 841 0.14 15.19 -7.92
N THR A 842 -0.76 15.57 -8.83
CA THR A 842 -1.49 16.82 -8.67
C THR A 842 -2.36 16.69 -7.42
N ARG A 843 -2.03 17.50 -6.41
CA ARG A 843 -2.86 17.73 -5.24
C ARG A 843 -4.27 18.11 -5.70
N PRO A 844 -5.34 17.36 -5.36
CA PRO A 844 -6.66 17.94 -5.47
C PRO A 844 -6.75 19.03 -4.40
N GLY A 845 -6.70 20.29 -4.86
CA GLY A 845 -6.98 21.47 -4.08
C GLY A 845 -8.47 21.60 -3.77
N ILE A 846 -8.80 22.53 -2.88
CA ILE A 846 -10.18 22.94 -2.54
C ILE A 846 -10.99 23.31 -3.80
N THR A 847 -10.31 23.67 -4.89
CA THR A 847 -10.87 23.91 -6.22
C THR A 847 -11.66 22.73 -6.80
N ASN A 848 -11.29 21.46 -6.52
CA ASN A 848 -12.05 20.28 -6.99
C ASN A 848 -13.31 20.02 -6.16
N LEU A 849 -13.30 20.39 -4.88
CA LEU A 849 -14.50 20.37 -4.02
C LEU A 849 -15.51 21.42 -4.50
N VAL A 850 -15.01 22.63 -4.79
CA VAL A 850 -15.81 23.71 -5.39
C VAL A 850 -16.32 23.30 -6.76
N ARG A 851 -15.49 22.69 -7.63
CA ARG A 851 -15.92 22.18 -8.94
C ARG A 851 -16.96 21.08 -8.84
N THR A 852 -16.81 20.10 -7.93
CA THR A 852 -17.79 19.00 -7.78
C THR A 852 -19.14 19.52 -7.27
N ALA A 853 -19.13 20.45 -6.31
CA ALA A 853 -20.32 21.13 -5.82
C ALA A 853 -20.98 22.00 -6.90
N LEU A 854 -20.18 22.70 -7.70
CA LEU A 854 -20.65 23.51 -8.82
C LEU A 854 -21.18 22.66 -9.99
N THR A 855 -20.61 21.49 -10.25
CA THR A 855 -21.12 20.53 -11.26
C THR A 855 -22.48 19.97 -10.83
N ALA A 856 -22.73 19.72 -9.55
CA ALA A 856 -24.08 19.40 -9.07
C ALA A 856 -25.04 20.60 -9.18
N GLY A 857 -24.54 21.83 -8.98
CA GLY A 857 -25.29 23.08 -9.19
C GLY A 857 -25.69 23.35 -10.65
N SER A 858 -25.00 22.73 -11.63
CA SER A 858 -25.27 22.90 -13.07
C SER A 858 -26.63 22.34 -13.53
N LEU A 859 -27.25 21.46 -12.72
CA LEU A 859 -28.54 20.85 -13.02
C LEU A 859 -29.70 21.86 -13.00
N ILE A 860 -29.61 22.91 -12.17
CA ILE A 860 -30.66 23.93 -12.04
C ILE A 860 -30.74 24.80 -13.31
N PRO A 861 -29.63 25.41 -13.81
CA PRO A 861 -29.65 26.10 -15.10
C PRO A 861 -30.13 25.24 -16.27
N ALA A 862 -29.75 23.95 -16.30
CA ALA A 862 -30.17 23.02 -17.34
C ALA A 862 -31.69 22.75 -17.31
N ALA A 863 -32.29 22.58 -16.12
CA ALA A 863 -33.73 22.45 -15.97
C ALA A 863 -34.49 23.72 -16.43
N VAL A 864 -33.97 24.90 -16.10
CA VAL A 864 -34.53 26.19 -16.55
C VAL A 864 -34.46 26.33 -18.07
N MET A 865 -33.35 25.94 -18.69
CA MET A 865 -33.20 25.95 -20.15
C MET A 865 -34.17 24.99 -20.83
N GLY A 866 -34.38 23.79 -20.26
CA GLY A 866 -35.38 22.84 -20.74
C GLY A 866 -36.80 23.40 -20.68
N LEU A 867 -37.20 23.95 -19.53
CA LEU A 867 -38.51 24.59 -19.36
C LEU A 867 -38.72 25.77 -20.31
N ARG A 868 -37.70 26.63 -20.47
CA ARG A 868 -37.74 27.77 -21.39
C ARG A 868 -37.86 27.31 -22.85
N SER A 869 -37.18 26.23 -23.25
CA SER A 869 -37.30 25.69 -24.61
C SER A 869 -38.67 25.08 -24.83
N ALA A 870 -39.16 24.25 -23.90
CA ALA A 870 -40.50 23.66 -23.98
C ALA A 870 -41.60 24.72 -24.10
N ALA A 871 -41.49 25.81 -23.32
CA ALA A 871 -42.45 26.91 -23.37
C ALA A 871 -42.40 27.69 -24.71
N ARG A 872 -41.24 27.75 -25.37
CA ARG A 872 -41.07 28.45 -26.65
C ARG A 872 -41.51 27.62 -27.85
N THR A 873 -41.20 26.32 -27.83
CA THR A 873 -41.51 25.42 -28.95
C THR A 873 -42.85 24.70 -28.78
N LEU A 874 -43.48 24.82 -27.61
CA LEU A 874 -44.68 24.06 -27.22
C LEU A 874 -44.48 22.54 -27.36
N SER A 875 -43.23 22.07 -27.22
CA SER A 875 -42.82 20.67 -27.38
C SER A 875 -42.03 20.21 -26.16
N LEU A 876 -42.54 19.16 -25.50
CA LEU A 876 -41.86 18.52 -24.38
C LEU A 876 -40.52 17.90 -24.81
N ASP A 877 -40.47 17.33 -26.01
CA ASP A 877 -39.27 16.68 -26.56
C ASP A 877 -38.15 17.69 -26.81
N ASP A 878 -38.48 18.87 -27.33
CA ASP A 878 -37.50 19.94 -27.50
C ASP A 878 -36.99 20.47 -26.15
N GLY A 879 -37.87 20.51 -25.14
CA GLY A 879 -37.49 20.83 -23.77
C GLY A 879 -36.52 19.83 -23.17
N ILE A 880 -36.78 18.53 -23.34
CA ILE A 880 -35.92 17.44 -22.87
C ILE A 880 -34.57 17.48 -23.60
N ASN A 881 -34.57 17.66 -24.92
CA ASN A 881 -33.36 17.77 -25.73
C ASN A 881 -32.51 18.98 -25.31
N ALA A 882 -33.13 20.15 -25.09
CA ALA A 882 -32.43 21.33 -24.58
C ALA A 882 -31.87 21.12 -23.16
N MET A 883 -32.59 20.40 -22.30
CA MET A 883 -32.14 20.04 -20.97
C MET A 883 -30.91 19.12 -21.02
N ILE A 884 -30.96 18.02 -21.78
CA ILE A 884 -29.85 17.07 -21.94
C ILE A 884 -28.60 17.78 -22.47
N ALA A 885 -28.74 18.55 -23.55
CA ALA A 885 -27.64 19.34 -24.11
C ALA A 885 -27.04 20.31 -23.07
N SER A 886 -27.88 20.98 -22.28
CA SER A 886 -27.44 21.92 -21.23
C SER A 886 -26.75 21.21 -20.07
N VAL A 887 -27.23 20.05 -19.62
CA VAL A 887 -26.57 19.22 -18.61
C VAL A 887 -25.17 18.83 -19.09
N GLY A 888 -25.02 18.45 -20.36
CA GLY A 888 -23.73 18.15 -20.95
C GLY A 888 -22.81 19.38 -21.04
N ASP A 889 -23.33 20.50 -21.55
CA ASP A 889 -22.57 21.73 -21.76
C ASP A 889 -22.09 22.35 -20.44
N PHE A 890 -22.97 22.50 -19.45
CA PHE A 890 -22.60 23.05 -18.15
C PHE A 890 -21.82 22.04 -17.31
N GLY A 891 -22.22 20.76 -17.31
CA GLY A 891 -21.56 19.72 -16.54
C GLY A 891 -20.10 19.53 -16.95
N THR A 892 -19.81 19.50 -18.25
CA THR A 892 -18.43 19.41 -18.75
C THR A 892 -17.64 20.69 -18.50
N ALA A 893 -18.23 21.87 -18.72
CA ALA A 893 -17.57 23.16 -18.46
C ALA A 893 -17.21 23.35 -16.97
N MET A 894 -18.13 23.08 -16.05
CA MET A 894 -17.90 23.23 -14.61
C MET A 894 -16.93 22.18 -14.06
N ALA A 895 -16.93 20.98 -14.64
CA ALA A 895 -15.93 19.95 -14.35
C ALA A 895 -14.55 20.26 -14.97
N GLY A 896 -14.43 21.26 -15.85
CA GLY A 896 -13.20 21.57 -16.57
C GLY A 896 -12.82 20.53 -17.63
N ILE A 897 -13.80 19.77 -18.13
CA ILE A 897 -13.61 18.69 -19.11
C ILE A 897 -13.60 19.29 -20.53
N ARG A 898 -12.54 19.03 -21.30
CA ARG A 898 -12.49 19.26 -22.74
C ARG A 898 -12.49 17.91 -23.45
N LEU A 899 -13.39 17.74 -24.41
CA LEU A 899 -13.56 16.49 -25.16
C LEU A 899 -12.85 16.58 -26.50
N VAL A 900 -12.13 15.52 -26.87
CA VAL A 900 -11.62 15.27 -28.22
C VAL A 900 -12.22 13.94 -28.65
N VAL A 901 -12.96 13.95 -29.76
CA VAL A 901 -13.74 12.79 -30.22
C VAL A 901 -13.21 12.38 -31.59
N LYS A 902 -12.83 11.10 -31.72
CA LYS A 902 -12.49 10.48 -33.01
C LYS A 902 -13.71 9.69 -33.46
N GLY A 903 -14.12 9.88 -34.71
CA GLY A 903 -15.31 9.23 -35.24
C GLY A 903 -16.63 9.86 -34.77
N GLU A 904 -16.66 11.17 -34.51
CA GLU A 904 -17.85 11.88 -34.04
C GLU A 904 -19.05 11.72 -35.00
N GLU A 905 -18.78 11.58 -36.29
CA GLU A 905 -19.78 11.30 -37.32
C GLU A 905 -20.62 10.06 -37.02
N ASN A 906 -20.03 9.04 -36.37
CA ASN A 906 -20.75 7.80 -36.02
C ASN A 906 -21.85 8.03 -34.97
N LEU A 907 -21.76 9.10 -34.18
CA LEU A 907 -22.81 9.47 -33.23
C LEU A 907 -24.10 9.89 -33.94
N TRP A 908 -24.03 10.29 -35.22
CA TRP A 908 -25.12 10.92 -35.95
C TRP A 908 -25.53 10.16 -37.22
N ASN A 909 -24.63 9.36 -37.81
CA ASN A 909 -24.88 8.66 -39.07
C ASN A 909 -26.00 7.61 -39.03
N SER A 910 -26.32 7.04 -37.87
CA SER A 910 -27.36 6.00 -37.75
C SER A 910 -28.07 6.12 -36.40
N ARG A 911 -29.30 6.63 -36.42
CA ARG A 911 -30.20 6.69 -35.25
C ARG A 911 -31.63 6.25 -35.64
N PRO A 912 -32.39 5.60 -34.74
CA PRO A 912 -32.06 5.27 -33.34
C PRO A 912 -30.94 4.22 -33.23
N ALA A 913 -30.07 4.40 -32.23
CA ALA A 913 -28.96 3.50 -31.94
C ALA A 913 -28.88 3.16 -30.45
N VAL A 914 -28.16 2.09 -30.13
CA VAL A 914 -27.79 1.73 -28.75
C VAL A 914 -26.33 2.10 -28.53
N PHE A 915 -26.09 3.11 -27.71
CA PHE A 915 -24.76 3.63 -27.36
C PHE A 915 -24.24 2.93 -26.11
N LEU A 916 -23.20 2.11 -26.25
CA LEU A 916 -22.56 1.43 -25.13
C LEU A 916 -21.29 2.18 -24.71
N PHE A 917 -21.23 2.65 -23.47
CA PHE A 917 -20.07 3.35 -22.92
C PHE A 917 -19.36 2.55 -21.83
N ASN A 918 -18.03 2.68 -21.79
CA ASN A 918 -17.20 2.14 -20.70
C ASN A 918 -17.40 3.02 -19.46
N HIS A 919 -18.36 2.67 -18.61
CA HIS A 919 -18.69 3.45 -17.42
C HIS A 919 -17.54 3.39 -16.39
N GLN A 920 -16.67 4.40 -16.41
CA GLN A 920 -15.48 4.52 -15.55
C GLN A 920 -15.65 5.54 -14.43
N SER A 921 -16.52 6.53 -14.59
CA SER A 921 -16.66 7.63 -13.63
C SER A 921 -18.08 8.20 -13.58
N SER A 922 -18.40 8.97 -12.55
CA SER A 922 -19.65 9.74 -12.52
C SER A 922 -19.68 10.89 -13.54
N ALA A 923 -18.54 11.27 -14.13
CA ALA A 923 -18.48 12.30 -15.15
C ALA A 923 -19.04 11.82 -16.50
N ASP A 924 -19.11 10.49 -16.71
CA ASP A 924 -19.59 9.87 -17.93
C ASP A 924 -21.00 10.35 -18.30
N LEU A 925 -21.84 10.62 -17.29
CA LEU A 925 -23.19 11.19 -17.49
C LEU A 925 -23.14 12.52 -18.26
N PHE A 926 -22.25 13.44 -17.87
CA PHE A 926 -22.13 14.75 -18.51
C PHE A 926 -21.48 14.64 -19.88
N ILE A 927 -20.53 13.71 -20.05
CA ILE A 927 -19.87 13.45 -21.33
C ILE A 927 -20.88 12.88 -22.34
N VAL A 928 -21.66 11.86 -21.96
CA VAL A 928 -22.69 11.26 -22.82
C VAL A 928 -23.75 12.29 -23.17
N ALA A 929 -24.21 13.09 -22.21
CA ALA A 929 -25.15 14.18 -22.48
C ALA A 929 -24.58 15.23 -23.45
N LYS A 930 -23.28 15.56 -23.32
CA LYS A 930 -22.56 16.52 -24.19
C LYS A 930 -22.42 16.01 -25.63
N LEU A 931 -22.21 14.70 -25.80
CA LEU A 931 -22.00 14.04 -27.09
C LEU A 931 -23.31 13.72 -27.81
N LEU A 932 -24.26 13.07 -27.13
CA LEU A 932 -25.49 12.58 -27.77
C LEU A 932 -26.55 13.67 -27.96
N ARG A 933 -26.56 14.66 -27.05
CA ARG A 933 -27.33 15.92 -27.01
C ARG A 933 -28.86 15.80 -27.09
N ARG A 934 -29.41 15.07 -28.05
CA ARG A 934 -30.84 14.98 -28.37
C ARG A 934 -31.27 13.56 -28.78
N ASP A 935 -32.58 13.32 -28.73
CA ASP A 935 -33.25 12.11 -29.22
C ASP A 935 -32.67 10.84 -28.61
N VAL A 936 -32.38 10.90 -27.31
CA VAL A 936 -31.76 9.82 -26.53
C VAL A 936 -32.40 9.72 -25.15
N THR A 937 -32.60 8.49 -24.70
CA THR A 937 -32.89 8.17 -23.30
C THR A 937 -31.77 7.32 -22.70
N ALA A 938 -31.75 7.14 -21.39
CA ALA A 938 -30.76 6.33 -20.70
C ALA A 938 -31.38 5.17 -19.90
N VAL A 939 -30.55 4.19 -19.55
CA VAL A 939 -30.91 3.14 -18.59
C VAL A 939 -30.13 3.32 -17.28
N ALA A 940 -30.82 3.49 -16.16
CA ALA A 940 -30.24 3.84 -14.88
C ALA A 940 -30.60 2.86 -13.74
N LYS A 941 -29.87 2.91 -12.63
CA LYS A 941 -30.17 2.12 -11.42
C LYS A 941 -31.36 2.70 -10.66
N GLN A 942 -32.24 1.86 -10.13
CA GLN A 942 -33.44 2.29 -9.37
C GLN A 942 -33.15 3.26 -8.22
N GLU A 943 -31.98 3.16 -7.58
CA GLU A 943 -31.58 4.04 -6.48
C GLU A 943 -31.38 5.50 -6.93
N LEU A 944 -31.03 5.74 -8.20
CA LEU A 944 -30.83 7.10 -8.75
C LEU A 944 -32.15 7.88 -8.84
N ARG A 945 -33.28 7.18 -8.92
CA ARG A 945 -34.62 7.81 -8.89
C ARG A 945 -34.87 8.58 -7.58
N LYS A 946 -34.23 8.19 -6.48
CA LYS A 946 -34.42 8.80 -5.15
C LYS A 946 -33.60 10.09 -4.95
N LEU A 947 -32.75 10.47 -5.90
CA LEU A 947 -31.95 11.68 -5.79
C LEU A 947 -32.80 12.94 -6.04
N PRO A 948 -32.72 13.97 -5.17
CA PRO A 948 -33.46 15.21 -5.36
C PRO A 948 -32.96 15.94 -6.62
N VAL A 949 -33.88 16.56 -7.36
CA VAL A 949 -33.66 17.26 -8.65
C VAL A 949 -33.22 16.33 -9.78
N LEU A 950 -32.09 15.62 -9.65
CA LEU A 950 -31.55 14.76 -10.71
C LEU A 950 -32.48 13.57 -11.02
N GLY A 951 -33.02 12.90 -10.00
CA GLY A 951 -33.95 11.78 -10.19
C GLY A 951 -35.21 12.20 -10.94
N GLN A 952 -35.74 13.40 -10.63
CA GLN A 952 -36.90 13.98 -11.31
C GLN A 952 -36.58 14.36 -12.76
N MET A 953 -35.43 14.96 -13.02
CA MET A 953 -34.99 15.28 -14.38
C MET A 953 -34.81 14.03 -15.24
N MET A 954 -34.24 12.96 -14.67
CA MET A 954 -34.08 11.68 -15.36
C MET A 954 -35.44 11.03 -15.67
N GLU A 955 -36.39 11.12 -14.73
CA GLU A 955 -37.76 10.63 -14.95
C GLU A 955 -38.47 11.42 -16.06
N VAL A 956 -38.34 12.75 -16.09
CA VAL A 956 -38.86 13.61 -17.17
C VAL A 956 -38.18 13.32 -18.51
N ALA A 957 -36.88 13.03 -18.51
CA ALA A 957 -36.12 12.65 -19.70
C ALA A 957 -36.46 11.24 -20.22
N GLY A 958 -37.36 10.50 -19.55
CA GLY A 958 -37.77 9.16 -19.95
C GLY A 958 -36.76 8.06 -19.64
N VAL A 959 -35.87 8.27 -18.67
CA VAL A 959 -34.86 7.29 -18.26
C VAL A 959 -35.51 6.04 -17.66
N VAL A 960 -35.10 4.87 -18.13
CA VAL A 960 -35.61 3.58 -17.66
C VAL A 960 -34.82 3.14 -16.43
N PHE A 961 -35.47 3.01 -15.29
CA PHE A 961 -34.84 2.58 -14.03
C PHE A 961 -34.96 1.06 -13.85
N LEU A 962 -33.82 0.38 -13.66
CA LEU A 962 -33.76 -1.08 -13.49
C LEU A 962 -33.43 -1.46 -12.05
N ASP A 963 -34.20 -2.41 -11.51
CA ASP A 963 -33.89 -3.15 -10.30
C ASP A 963 -33.09 -4.42 -10.64
N ARG A 964 -31.78 -4.40 -10.38
CA ARG A 964 -30.86 -5.49 -10.72
C ARG A 964 -30.85 -6.63 -9.70
N ALA A 965 -31.59 -6.53 -8.59
CA ALA A 965 -31.64 -7.58 -7.57
C ALA A 965 -32.47 -8.80 -8.00
N ASN A 966 -33.32 -8.67 -9.03
CA ASN A 966 -34.17 -9.74 -9.53
C ASN A 966 -34.03 -9.89 -11.05
N ARG A 967 -33.37 -10.98 -11.49
CA ARG A 967 -33.00 -11.22 -12.89
C ARG A 967 -34.20 -11.44 -13.81
N GLU A 968 -35.30 -12.00 -13.31
CA GLU A 968 -36.54 -12.21 -14.08
C GLU A 968 -37.29 -10.88 -14.30
N LYS A 969 -37.29 -10.00 -13.29
CA LYS A 969 -37.84 -8.64 -13.43
C LYS A 969 -37.01 -7.76 -14.37
N ALA A 970 -35.70 -7.98 -14.47
CA ALA A 970 -34.82 -7.16 -15.30
C ALA A 970 -35.11 -7.28 -16.81
N ILE A 971 -35.56 -8.44 -17.30
CA ILE A 971 -35.92 -8.63 -18.72
C ILE A 971 -37.27 -7.94 -19.03
N ALA A 972 -38.27 -8.12 -18.18
CA ALA A 972 -39.55 -7.42 -18.30
C ALA A 972 -39.40 -5.90 -18.16
N ALA A 973 -38.45 -5.43 -17.34
CA ALA A 973 -38.16 -4.02 -17.13
C ALA A 973 -37.40 -3.35 -18.29
N LEU A 974 -36.94 -4.11 -19.30
CA LEU A 974 -36.35 -3.56 -20.53
C LEU A 974 -37.40 -3.27 -21.62
N GLN A 975 -38.66 -3.65 -21.42
CA GLN A 975 -39.73 -3.39 -22.38
C GLN A 975 -39.94 -1.89 -22.69
N PRO A 976 -39.86 -0.96 -21.71
CA PRO A 976 -39.88 0.47 -21.99
C PRO A 976 -38.71 0.97 -22.85
N ALA A 977 -37.53 0.34 -22.74
CA ALA A 977 -36.39 0.63 -23.60
C ALA A 977 -36.68 0.18 -25.05
N VAL A 978 -37.27 -1.00 -25.25
CA VAL A 978 -37.69 -1.46 -26.60
C VAL A 978 -38.72 -0.52 -27.22
N GLU A 979 -39.68 -0.04 -26.43
CA GLU A 979 -40.68 0.94 -26.87
C GLU A 979 -40.06 2.29 -27.22
N THR A 980 -39.03 2.72 -26.49
CA THR A 980 -38.31 3.97 -26.76
C THR A 980 -37.48 3.90 -28.05
N LEU A 981 -36.88 2.74 -28.36
CA LEU A 981 -36.23 2.52 -29.66
C LEU A 981 -37.24 2.56 -30.81
N ARG A 982 -38.43 1.99 -30.61
CA ARG A 982 -39.52 2.01 -31.61
C ARG A 982 -40.07 3.42 -31.87
N SER A 983 -40.01 4.31 -30.88
CA SER A 983 -40.41 5.72 -31.05
C SER A 983 -39.34 6.59 -31.72
N GLY A 984 -38.23 6.00 -32.18
CA GLY A 984 -37.17 6.69 -32.92
C GLY A 984 -36.09 7.32 -32.04
N LYS A 985 -36.16 7.13 -30.71
CA LYS A 985 -35.14 7.63 -29.77
C LYS A 985 -34.05 6.59 -29.55
N SER A 986 -32.81 7.07 -29.46
CA SER A 986 -31.65 6.23 -29.14
C SER A 986 -31.60 5.90 -27.64
N ILE A 987 -30.80 4.89 -27.27
CA ILE A 987 -30.59 4.49 -25.87
C ILE A 987 -29.11 4.54 -25.52
N ALA A 988 -28.80 5.09 -24.35
CA ALA A 988 -27.46 5.09 -23.76
C ALA A 988 -27.41 4.27 -22.46
#